data_AF-A0A2V1DI56-F1
#
_entry.id   AF-A0A2V1DI56-F1
#
_cell.length_a   1.000
_cell.length_b   1.000
_cell.length_c   1.000
_cell.angle_alpha   90.00
_cell.angle_beta   90.00
_cell.angle_gamma   90.00
#
_symmetry.space_group_name_H-M   'P 1'
#
loop_
_entity.id
_entity.type
_entity.pdbx_description
1 polymer ?
#
loop_
_entity_poly.entity_id
_entity_poly.type
_entity_poly.pdbx_seq_one_letter_code
_entity_poly.pdbx_strand_id
1 'polypeptide(L)'
;MASIASTLQIISFKTLGPKTSQEPTVLSNPEAIAEVFRVPAGASEQRATKRRKLNDGPDVGTQNEVAFDPNQSIVLARVGLDLTYHPDGQAEPRKSQDAPRSSVELSLESCERPEPHILNITLWNLTRSSLHELRATGAPADLDQITPHLEIAALVATTKEGRKRSNKPRIPFCRAVLSGPGAVHQSVLLEIELRWSVGLSAVETQSSRPSIREDLAILENYLPGEKVTTQITWSLADFYAAVHVPPTDREVSARIQQSLAETTLYPFQQRAVDWLVRREGFELPEKGDVLKPAPPSTSLPVTFKGAQDADGRVCHVSHLRGMVVTDPNAVWDAAKELRGGILAEEMGLGKTVELIALMCLNKRVMPQKNIHGQDSTNDLKPSAATLIITPPSIIEQWKKEINTHAPELRVLHYKGLPPSSAPKKDQEEATVNSLLNYDVVLTTYNVLSKEIHFATPAPDRSLRHAPKHERKNSPLVQIQWWRVCLDEAQMVESGVSQAAKVARIIPRVNAWAVSGTPLRKDIQDLRGLLTFLWYEPFANSKILWDRLDKPSFREIFNRIALRHTKDKIRGELQLPPQKRIVITVPFTAIEEQNYSELVRQMCDACWLSPEGLPLRQDRNIDHPEVIERMREWLMRLRQTCLHAHVGKRNRRALGAKNGPLRTVDEVLEVMIDQNDSALKAEVREVILLELKRGHIRANAKNVETRSLTALPYYSRALEQTQDYVKACRDDIAAEQKKLGLDAPISEDTLLGNEDVEHDDKTGRIVAKRRILRLFLELEHACHFFIGTAYYQVKTNEKLVERGSVRYNKDQAEEDMHYDKAKDIRKELLKESQTRAQHHMALAKRGSSTPLHEIPEIPDFGGIESRKVLETVDEITDILNSQAKHLQEWRTKIIDILTAPLVDQDEGKETTGDEYEDSTQVQDQLYVYMMAFRALVADRNTAVSGLEDRLVDHEMNVAEKKAKNEKDPENRGHAPEILLQLAQTRRSLRPKITLGSLKGQISALRSLITALQWRSGAADARASVEANIAEKYLAHIQKITTEQTKLVADLEKEQEVFRTTMNYRLEFYRQLQRISDSVAPWKEELDPVFDYMEYEDQTHNQIQKEKIVTGLKTKQAYLANLRREGQQQDMKHECIICQDEFEIGVFTSCGHK
;
A
#
# COMPACT_ATOMS: atom_id res chain seq x y z
N MET A 1 -14.67 -59.70 -12.68
CA MET A 1 -14.16 -60.53 -11.56
C MET A 1 -13.51 -59.63 -10.53
N ALA A 2 -14.12 -59.55 -9.35
CA ALA A 2 -13.62 -59.11 -8.03
C ALA A 2 -14.82 -58.56 -7.25
N SER A 3 -15.67 -59.49 -6.82
CA SER A 3 -16.78 -59.27 -5.89
C SER A 3 -16.18 -59.08 -4.49
N ILE A 4 -16.35 -57.90 -3.89
CA ILE A 4 -16.26 -57.72 -2.44
C ILE A 4 -17.56 -57.04 -2.01
N ALA A 5 -18.59 -57.86 -1.87
CA ALA A 5 -19.74 -57.53 -1.06
C ALA A 5 -19.31 -57.62 0.41
N SER A 6 -19.11 -56.49 1.06
CA SER A 6 -19.22 -56.40 2.52
C SER A 6 -20.51 -55.64 2.83
N THR A 7 -21.64 -56.26 2.50
CA THR A 7 -22.94 -55.93 3.06
C THR A 7 -22.85 -56.34 4.53
N LEU A 8 -22.45 -55.43 5.42
CA LEU A 8 -22.56 -55.66 6.86
C LEU A 8 -24.02 -55.46 7.27
N GLN A 9 -24.82 -56.50 7.03
CA GLN A 9 -25.94 -56.82 7.88
C GLN A 9 -25.37 -57.12 9.28
N ILE A 10 -25.70 -56.32 10.27
CA ILE A 10 -25.82 -56.83 11.64
C ILE A 10 -27.25 -56.54 12.08
N ILE A 11 -28.17 -57.34 11.53
CA ILE A 11 -29.48 -57.57 12.13
C ILE A 11 -29.29 -58.69 13.14
N SER A 12 -29.47 -58.34 14.42
CA SER A 12 -29.66 -59.24 15.57
C SER A 12 -28.45 -59.99 16.11
N PHE A 13 -28.20 -59.84 17.40
CA PHE A 13 -28.20 -61.01 18.28
C PHE A 13 -29.60 -61.08 18.90
N LYS A 14 -30.47 -61.91 18.33
CA LYS A 14 -31.63 -62.49 19.02
C LYS A 14 -31.35 -63.98 19.06
N THR A 15 -31.07 -64.54 20.23
CA THR A 15 -31.21 -65.98 20.40
C THR A 15 -32.66 -66.29 20.78
N LEU A 16 -33.48 -66.57 19.76
CA LEU A 16 -34.73 -67.32 19.90
C LEU A 16 -34.56 -68.69 19.21
N GLY A 17 -34.13 -69.71 19.98
CA GLY A 17 -34.09 -71.14 19.61
C GLY A 17 -32.68 -71.75 19.38
N PRO A 18 -32.51 -73.08 19.53
CA PRO A 18 -31.99 -73.73 20.73
C PRO A 18 -30.47 -73.99 20.72
N LYS A 19 -29.85 -73.80 21.89
CA LYS A 19 -28.57 -74.33 22.40
C LYS A 19 -27.46 -74.67 21.37
N THR A 20 -26.53 -73.73 21.19
CA THR A 20 -25.09 -74.04 21.08
C THR A 20 -24.30 -73.01 21.89
N SER A 21 -23.34 -73.51 22.67
CA SER A 21 -22.59 -72.84 23.73
C SER A 21 -21.82 -71.58 23.29
N GLN A 22 -22.34 -70.41 23.64
CA GLN A 22 -21.60 -69.16 23.78
C GLN A 22 -21.94 -68.61 25.18
N GLU A 23 -20.94 -68.17 25.94
CA GLU A 23 -21.14 -67.61 27.28
C GLU A 23 -22.04 -66.36 27.19
N PRO A 24 -23.11 -66.26 28.00
CA PRO A 24 -24.05 -65.14 27.94
C PRO A 24 -23.38 -63.84 28.38
N THR A 25 -23.81 -62.69 27.84
CA THR A 25 -23.31 -61.39 28.30
C THR A 25 -23.85 -61.11 29.70
N VAL A 26 -22.97 -61.12 30.71
CA VAL A 26 -23.37 -61.08 32.12
C VAL A 26 -23.29 -59.66 32.67
N LEU A 27 -24.35 -59.22 33.36
CA LEU A 27 -24.43 -57.92 34.00
C LEU A 27 -24.13 -58.02 35.49
N SER A 28 -23.21 -57.19 35.98
CA SER A 28 -22.67 -57.29 37.36
C SER A 28 -23.41 -56.45 38.41
N ASN A 29 -24.36 -55.58 38.02
CA ASN A 29 -25.09 -54.70 38.96
C ASN A 29 -26.61 -54.64 38.68
N PRO A 30 -27.43 -55.58 39.20
CA PRO A 30 -28.86 -55.66 38.93
C PRO A 30 -29.72 -54.54 39.54
N GLU A 31 -29.29 -53.95 40.66
CA GLU A 31 -30.05 -52.90 41.36
C GLU A 31 -30.10 -51.60 40.55
N ALA A 32 -29.00 -51.24 39.87
CA ALA A 32 -28.90 -50.06 39.02
C ALA A 32 -29.92 -50.04 37.87
N ILE A 33 -30.28 -51.20 37.30
CA ILE A 33 -31.29 -51.31 36.21
C ILE A 33 -32.71 -51.22 36.77
N ALA A 34 -32.97 -51.85 37.92
CA ALA A 34 -34.30 -51.81 38.55
C ALA A 34 -34.73 -50.37 38.90
N GLU A 35 -33.77 -49.49 39.22
CA GLU A 35 -34.03 -48.07 39.47
C GLU A 35 -34.39 -47.26 38.22
N VAL A 36 -33.96 -47.68 37.03
CA VAL A 36 -34.28 -47.01 35.75
C VAL A 36 -35.79 -47.13 35.44
N PHE A 37 -36.41 -48.25 35.79
CA PHE A 37 -37.82 -48.56 35.46
C PHE A 37 -38.84 -48.25 36.58
N ARG A 38 -38.41 -47.81 37.78
CA ARG A 38 -39.36 -47.45 38.86
C ARG A 38 -40.17 -46.22 38.44
N VAL A 39 -41.45 -46.15 38.83
CA VAL A 39 -42.32 -44.96 38.65
C VAL A 39 -42.13 -44.00 39.84
N PRO A 40 -42.08 -42.65 39.67
CA PRO A 40 -41.97 -41.73 40.80
C PRO A 40 -43.25 -41.78 41.66
N ALA A 41 -43.11 -42.06 42.95
CA ALA A 41 -44.21 -41.92 43.90
C ALA A 41 -44.30 -40.45 44.36
N GLY A 42 -45.29 -39.71 43.85
CA GLY A 42 -45.72 -38.41 44.35
C GLY A 42 -45.19 -37.19 43.58
N ALA A 43 -46.05 -36.63 42.72
CA ALA A 43 -45.97 -35.23 42.27
C ALA A 43 -47.35 -34.73 41.86
N SER A 44 -48.22 -34.52 42.85
CA SER A 44 -49.30 -33.54 42.79
C SER A 44 -48.74 -32.14 43.07
N GLU A 45 -49.40 -31.12 42.53
CA GLU A 45 -49.19 -29.69 42.73
C GLU A 45 -48.16 -28.97 41.83
N GLN A 46 -48.71 -28.37 40.78
CA GLN A 46 -48.15 -27.21 40.10
C GLN A 46 -47.91 -26.08 41.10
N ARG A 47 -46.64 -25.68 41.28
CA ARG A 47 -46.28 -24.42 41.93
C ARG A 47 -45.69 -23.47 40.89
N ALA A 48 -46.42 -22.40 40.61
CA ALA A 48 -46.03 -21.32 39.73
C ALA A 48 -44.78 -20.59 40.27
N THR A 49 -43.75 -20.46 39.43
CA THR A 49 -42.56 -19.63 39.70
C THR A 49 -42.67 -18.27 39.01
N LYS A 50 -42.28 -17.24 39.77
CA LYS A 50 -42.37 -15.82 39.42
C LYS A 50 -41.49 -15.43 38.22
N ARG A 51 -42.04 -14.55 37.37
CA ARG A 51 -41.36 -13.77 36.31
C ARG A 51 -40.00 -13.21 36.76
N ARG A 52 -38.95 -13.53 35.99
CA ARG A 52 -37.70 -12.75 35.92
C ARG A 52 -37.25 -12.62 34.46
N LYS A 53 -36.90 -11.38 34.11
CA LYS A 53 -36.41 -10.79 32.83
C LYS A 53 -36.05 -11.70 31.65
N LEU A 54 -36.63 -11.37 30.50
CA LEU A 54 -36.22 -11.76 29.14
C LEU A 54 -34.73 -11.48 28.91
N ASN A 55 -33.98 -12.56 28.72
CA ASN A 55 -32.75 -12.62 27.94
C ASN A 55 -32.89 -13.85 27.04
N ASP A 56 -32.79 -13.66 25.72
CA ASP A 56 -32.83 -14.73 24.73
C ASP A 56 -31.66 -15.70 24.94
N GLY A 57 -31.97 -16.85 25.55
CA GLY A 57 -31.17 -18.06 25.52
C GLY A 57 -32.14 -19.22 25.26
N PRO A 58 -31.83 -20.19 24.39
CA PRO A 58 -32.79 -21.20 24.04
C PRO A 58 -33.10 -22.06 25.27
N ASP A 59 -34.39 -22.11 25.59
CA ASP A 59 -35.01 -23.05 26.51
C ASP A 59 -34.45 -24.46 26.32
N VAL A 60 -34.51 -25.24 27.40
CA VAL A 60 -34.27 -26.69 27.37
C VAL A 60 -35.38 -27.35 26.55
N GLY A 61 -35.29 -27.24 25.23
CA GLY A 61 -35.93 -28.14 24.29
C GLY A 61 -35.19 -29.46 24.36
N THR A 62 -35.88 -30.48 24.83
CA THR A 62 -35.76 -31.85 24.35
C THR A 62 -35.57 -31.81 22.82
N GLN A 63 -34.66 -32.59 22.25
CA GLN A 63 -34.84 -32.94 20.84
C GLN A 63 -36.21 -33.62 20.79
N ASN A 64 -37.18 -32.95 20.14
CA ASN A 64 -38.56 -33.38 20.04
C ASN A 64 -38.61 -34.86 19.63
N GLU A 65 -39.61 -35.61 20.10
CA GLU A 65 -39.96 -36.95 19.59
C GLU A 65 -39.99 -37.03 18.04
N VAL A 66 -40.13 -35.87 17.38
CA VAL A 66 -40.03 -35.61 15.93
C VAL A 66 -38.69 -36.02 15.31
N ALA A 67 -37.55 -35.95 16.02
CA ALA A 67 -36.22 -36.26 15.46
C ALA A 67 -35.99 -37.76 15.17
N PHE A 68 -36.76 -38.63 15.82
CA PHE A 68 -36.70 -40.08 15.64
C PHE A 68 -37.65 -40.60 14.55
N ASP A 69 -38.36 -39.69 13.87
CA ASP A 69 -39.20 -39.99 12.71
C ASP A 69 -38.35 -40.66 11.60
N PRO A 70 -38.74 -41.84 11.09
CA PRO A 70 -38.09 -42.48 9.96
C PRO A 70 -38.02 -41.62 8.68
N ASN A 71 -38.85 -40.58 8.55
CA ASN A 71 -38.81 -39.65 7.42
C ASN A 71 -37.79 -38.50 7.62
N GLN A 72 -37.32 -38.27 8.84
CA GLN A 72 -36.40 -37.17 9.18
C GLN A 72 -34.97 -37.65 9.50
N SER A 73 -34.76 -38.94 9.71
CA SER A 73 -33.44 -39.53 9.94
C SER A 73 -33.31 -40.95 9.37
N ILE A 74 -32.09 -41.32 8.96
CA ILE A 74 -31.73 -42.69 8.57
C ILE A 74 -30.91 -43.36 9.68
N VAL A 75 -30.90 -44.70 9.70
CA VAL A 75 -30.11 -45.48 10.65
C VAL A 75 -28.77 -45.85 10.01
N LEU A 76 -27.66 -45.40 10.61
CA LEU A 76 -26.31 -45.76 10.17
C LEU A 76 -25.86 -47.10 10.77
N ALA A 77 -26.21 -47.35 12.03
CA ALA A 77 -25.97 -48.62 12.71
C ALA A 77 -26.93 -48.80 13.89
N ARG A 78 -27.25 -50.06 14.21
CA ARG A 78 -28.04 -50.46 15.38
C ARG A 78 -27.28 -51.53 16.15
N VAL A 79 -27.03 -51.29 17.44
CA VAL A 79 -26.38 -52.23 18.35
C VAL A 79 -27.40 -52.63 19.41
N GLY A 80 -27.76 -53.91 19.45
CA GLY A 80 -28.63 -54.49 20.47
C GLY A 80 -27.82 -55.35 21.43
N LEU A 81 -27.93 -55.07 22.73
CA LEU A 81 -27.28 -55.84 23.80
C LEU A 81 -28.36 -56.54 24.64
N ASP A 82 -28.42 -57.87 24.53
CA ASP A 82 -29.23 -58.72 25.40
C ASP A 82 -28.44 -58.99 26.71
N LEU A 83 -28.81 -58.27 27.76
CA LEU A 83 -28.11 -58.30 29.04
C LEU A 83 -28.80 -59.28 29.99
N THR A 84 -28.08 -60.30 30.46
CA THR A 84 -28.59 -61.33 31.38
C THR A 84 -28.01 -61.17 32.78
N TYR A 85 -28.83 -61.39 33.80
CA TYR A 85 -28.41 -61.31 35.21
C TYR A 85 -27.75 -62.62 35.66
N HIS A 86 -26.61 -62.54 36.35
CA HIS A 86 -26.06 -63.70 37.09
C HIS A 86 -26.67 -63.77 38.49
N PRO A 87 -27.24 -64.90 38.92
CA PRO A 87 -27.69 -65.07 40.28
C PRO A 87 -26.53 -65.53 41.16
N ASP A 88 -25.74 -64.60 41.68
CA ASP A 88 -24.86 -64.90 42.82
C ASP A 88 -25.34 -64.18 44.08
N GLY A 89 -25.84 -64.98 45.02
CA GLY A 89 -25.81 -64.66 46.46
C GLY A 89 -26.82 -63.65 46.98
N GLN A 90 -27.98 -64.15 47.41
CA GLN A 90 -28.87 -63.57 48.44
C GLN A 90 -29.49 -62.19 48.19
N ALA A 91 -30.43 -62.12 47.24
CA ALA A 91 -31.61 -61.25 47.37
C ALA A 91 -32.78 -61.82 46.55
N GLU A 92 -33.86 -62.24 47.21
CA GLU A 92 -35.10 -62.61 46.53
C GLU A 92 -35.70 -61.37 45.82
N PRO A 93 -36.03 -61.43 44.51
CA PRO A 93 -36.75 -60.36 43.86
C PRO A 93 -38.21 -60.38 44.32
N ARG A 94 -38.64 -59.34 45.04
CA ARG A 94 -40.05 -59.12 45.38
C ARG A 94 -40.88 -59.07 44.09
N LYS A 95 -41.85 -59.99 43.96
CA LYS A 95 -42.92 -59.94 42.96
C LYS A 95 -43.70 -58.63 43.13
N SER A 96 -43.41 -57.64 42.31
CA SER A 96 -44.31 -56.50 42.09
C SER A 96 -45.15 -56.81 40.86
N GLN A 97 -46.47 -56.85 41.05
CA GLN A 97 -47.46 -57.26 40.05
C GLN A 97 -47.91 -56.13 39.11
N ASP A 98 -47.31 -54.94 39.18
CA ASP A 98 -47.60 -53.82 38.29
C ASP A 98 -46.30 -53.27 37.70
N ALA A 99 -45.83 -53.88 36.61
CA ALA A 99 -44.75 -53.32 35.80
C ALA A 99 -45.30 -53.01 34.40
N PRO A 100 -45.48 -51.73 34.02
CA PRO A 100 -45.80 -51.38 32.65
C PRO A 100 -44.65 -51.83 31.74
N ARG A 101 -44.99 -52.31 30.53
CA ARG A 101 -44.04 -52.56 29.42
C ARG A 101 -43.47 -51.23 28.89
N SER A 102 -42.82 -50.44 29.73
CA SER A 102 -42.30 -49.12 29.35
C SER A 102 -40.83 -49.25 28.97
N SER A 103 -40.53 -49.16 27.68
CA SER A 103 -39.19 -48.84 27.19
C SER A 103 -38.81 -47.44 27.69
N VAL A 104 -37.59 -47.27 28.21
CA VAL A 104 -37.09 -45.98 28.70
C VAL A 104 -36.03 -45.47 27.73
N GLU A 105 -36.20 -44.25 27.23
CA GLU A 105 -35.19 -43.58 26.42
C GLU A 105 -34.12 -42.94 27.32
N LEU A 106 -32.86 -43.24 27.00
CA LEU A 106 -31.68 -42.85 27.76
C LEU A 106 -30.69 -42.15 26.83
N SER A 107 -29.78 -41.38 27.41
CA SER A 107 -28.64 -40.79 26.68
C SER A 107 -27.38 -41.57 26.98
N LEU A 108 -26.63 -41.98 25.95
CA LEU A 108 -25.35 -42.65 26.08
C LEU A 108 -24.25 -41.64 26.43
N GLU A 109 -23.55 -41.81 27.55
CA GLU A 109 -22.58 -40.83 28.06
C GLU A 109 -21.13 -41.22 27.73
N SER A 110 -20.78 -42.48 27.99
CA SER A 110 -19.47 -43.04 27.65
C SER A 110 -19.56 -44.55 27.45
N CYS A 111 -18.60 -45.08 26.70
CA CYS A 111 -18.38 -46.51 26.56
C CYS A 111 -16.87 -46.74 26.69
N GLU A 112 -16.46 -47.58 27.63
CA GLU A 112 -15.06 -47.88 27.91
C GLU A 112 -14.84 -49.38 27.95
N ARG A 113 -13.71 -49.82 27.40
CA ARG A 113 -13.30 -51.22 27.40
C ARG A 113 -12.02 -51.39 28.22
N PRO A 114 -12.14 -51.55 29.55
CA PRO A 114 -10.98 -51.66 30.43
C PRO A 114 -10.21 -52.98 30.24
N GLU A 115 -10.91 -54.05 29.85
CA GLU A 115 -10.33 -55.39 29.62
C GLU A 115 -10.96 -56.03 28.37
N PRO A 116 -10.31 -57.00 27.70
CA PRO A 116 -10.83 -57.63 26.49
C PRO A 116 -12.22 -58.24 26.62
N HIS A 117 -12.59 -58.68 27.82
CA HIS A 117 -13.85 -59.36 28.13
C HIS A 117 -14.90 -58.46 28.80
N ILE A 118 -14.59 -57.18 29.05
CA ILE A 118 -15.41 -56.28 29.87
C ILE A 118 -15.73 -54.99 29.12
N LEU A 119 -17.01 -54.63 29.08
CA LEU A 119 -17.51 -53.39 28.50
C LEU A 119 -18.27 -52.59 29.56
N ASN A 120 -17.81 -51.37 29.83
CA ASN A 120 -18.49 -50.41 30.69
C ASN A 120 -19.29 -49.43 29.81
N ILE A 121 -20.57 -49.26 30.11
CA ILE A 121 -21.48 -48.35 29.41
C ILE A 121 -22.12 -47.44 30.44
N THR A 122 -21.96 -46.13 30.27
CA THR A 122 -22.57 -45.14 31.14
C THR A 122 -23.76 -44.51 30.45
N LEU A 123 -24.92 -44.52 31.11
CA LEU A 123 -26.20 -44.03 30.59
C LEU A 123 -26.77 -42.94 31.52
N TRP A 124 -27.31 -41.88 30.93
CA TRP A 124 -28.00 -40.82 31.65
C TRP A 124 -29.51 -40.88 31.42
N ASN A 125 -30.28 -40.85 32.51
CA ASN A 125 -31.73 -40.77 32.45
C ASN A 125 -32.18 -39.30 32.51
N LEU A 126 -32.67 -38.78 31.38
CA LEU A 126 -33.12 -37.39 31.24
C LEU A 126 -34.34 -37.06 32.11
N THR A 127 -35.23 -38.02 32.34
CA THR A 127 -36.46 -37.80 33.12
C THR A 127 -36.20 -37.75 34.63
N ARG A 128 -35.13 -38.40 35.10
CA ARG A 128 -34.76 -38.49 36.53
C ARG A 128 -33.51 -37.71 36.91
N SER A 129 -32.74 -37.24 35.93
CA SER A 129 -31.44 -36.61 36.13
C SER A 129 -30.47 -37.49 36.93
N SER A 130 -30.38 -38.77 36.56
CA SER A 130 -29.53 -39.78 37.22
C SER A 130 -28.58 -40.47 36.23
N LEU A 131 -27.37 -40.77 36.71
CA LEU A 131 -26.33 -41.50 35.98
C LEU A 131 -26.38 -43.00 36.36
N HIS A 132 -26.32 -43.88 35.37
CA HIS A 132 -26.34 -45.33 35.55
C HIS A 132 -25.15 -45.96 34.81
N GLU A 133 -24.31 -46.70 35.53
CA GLU A 133 -23.18 -47.44 34.96
C GLU A 133 -23.54 -48.92 34.81
N LEU A 134 -23.39 -49.44 33.59
CA LEU A 134 -23.61 -50.84 33.24
C LEU A 134 -22.27 -51.48 32.90
N ARG A 135 -21.90 -52.51 33.66
CA ARG A 135 -20.73 -53.34 33.37
C ARG A 135 -21.19 -54.70 32.85
N ALA A 136 -20.94 -54.91 31.56
CA ALA A 136 -21.25 -56.11 30.80
C ALA A 136 -19.98 -56.92 30.54
N THR A 137 -20.03 -58.24 30.67
CA THR A 137 -18.93 -59.15 30.31
C THR A 137 -19.32 -60.03 29.14
N GLY A 138 -18.44 -60.27 28.17
CA GLY A 138 -18.76 -61.05 26.97
C GLY A 138 -17.53 -61.56 26.22
N ALA A 139 -17.75 -62.31 25.12
CA ALA A 139 -16.66 -62.83 24.29
C ALA A 139 -15.87 -61.67 23.64
N PRO A 140 -14.52 -61.69 23.66
CA PRO A 140 -13.72 -60.58 23.11
C PRO A 140 -14.01 -60.26 21.65
N ALA A 141 -14.25 -61.29 20.83
CA ALA A 141 -14.51 -61.13 19.40
C ALA A 141 -15.82 -60.37 19.11
N ASP A 142 -16.85 -60.55 19.94
CA ASP A 142 -18.14 -59.86 19.78
C ASP A 142 -18.03 -58.42 20.29
N LEU A 143 -17.32 -58.22 21.40
CA LEU A 143 -17.03 -56.88 21.93
C LEU A 143 -16.13 -56.08 20.98
N ASP A 144 -15.14 -56.70 20.35
CA ASP A 144 -14.27 -56.09 19.31
C ASP A 144 -15.08 -55.50 18.15
N GLN A 145 -16.19 -56.15 17.76
CA GLN A 145 -17.02 -55.71 16.64
C GLN A 145 -17.93 -54.53 17.00
N ILE A 146 -18.45 -54.49 18.22
CA ILE A 146 -19.44 -53.47 18.62
C ILE A 146 -18.82 -52.23 19.29
N THR A 147 -17.68 -52.37 19.97
CA THR A 147 -17.05 -51.27 20.72
C THR A 147 -16.80 -50.01 19.85
N PRO A 148 -16.26 -50.11 18.61
CA PRO A 148 -16.04 -48.92 17.78
C PRO A 148 -17.34 -48.16 17.46
N HIS A 149 -18.46 -48.87 17.29
CA HIS A 149 -19.76 -48.26 17.01
C HIS A 149 -20.35 -47.57 18.25
N LEU A 150 -20.14 -48.16 19.44
CA LEU A 150 -20.57 -47.58 20.72
C LEU A 150 -19.74 -46.36 21.11
N GLU A 151 -18.44 -46.36 20.83
CA GLU A 151 -17.55 -45.20 21.01
C GLU A 151 -17.98 -44.03 20.11
N ILE A 152 -18.30 -44.29 18.84
CA ILE A 152 -18.84 -43.28 17.92
C ILE A 152 -20.21 -42.76 18.40
N ALA A 153 -21.08 -43.64 18.88
CA ALA A 153 -22.39 -43.27 19.43
C ALA A 153 -22.25 -42.36 20.67
N ALA A 154 -21.30 -42.64 21.57
CA ALA A 154 -20.98 -41.78 22.71
C ALA A 154 -20.33 -40.44 22.30
N LEU A 155 -19.57 -40.40 21.20
CA LEU A 155 -18.99 -39.17 20.66
C LEU A 155 -20.07 -38.18 20.16
N VAL A 156 -21.16 -38.68 19.59
CA VAL A 156 -22.26 -37.86 19.06
C VAL A 156 -23.41 -37.64 20.02
N ALA A 157 -23.30 -38.16 21.25
CA ALA A 157 -24.30 -38.00 22.28
C ALA A 157 -24.50 -36.53 22.71
N THR A 158 -25.74 -36.19 23.03
CA THR A 158 -26.19 -34.81 23.24
C THR A 158 -25.92 -34.26 24.64
N THR A 159 -25.63 -35.13 25.61
CA THR A 159 -25.38 -34.77 27.02
C THR A 159 -24.03 -35.26 27.50
N LYS A 160 -23.45 -34.53 28.46
CA LYS A 160 -22.41 -35.04 29.36
C LYS A 160 -22.78 -34.72 30.80
N GLU A 161 -22.96 -35.72 31.67
CA GLU A 161 -23.38 -35.58 33.08
C GLU A 161 -24.64 -34.70 33.25
N GLY A 162 -25.62 -34.86 32.35
CA GLY A 162 -26.86 -34.08 32.37
C GLY A 162 -26.75 -32.63 31.88
N ARG A 163 -25.58 -32.19 31.42
CA ARG A 163 -25.37 -30.88 30.76
C ARG A 163 -25.27 -31.05 29.24
N LYS A 164 -25.82 -30.12 28.46
CA LYS A 164 -25.70 -30.14 26.98
C LYS A 164 -24.22 -30.03 26.59
N ARG A 165 -23.73 -30.97 25.78
CA ARG A 165 -22.33 -30.99 25.30
C ARG A 165 -22.03 -29.87 24.29
N SER A 166 -23.05 -29.36 23.60
CA SER A 166 -22.99 -28.25 22.64
C SER A 166 -24.35 -27.54 22.55
N ASN A 167 -24.35 -26.21 22.34
CA ASN A 167 -25.56 -25.44 22.06
C ASN A 167 -26.08 -25.63 20.63
N LYS A 168 -25.32 -26.29 19.74
CA LYS A 168 -25.72 -26.60 18.37
C LYS A 168 -25.88 -28.12 18.19
N PRO A 169 -27.02 -28.63 17.68
CA PRO A 169 -27.20 -30.06 17.42
C PRO A 169 -26.23 -30.54 16.33
N ARG A 170 -25.60 -31.71 16.53
CA ARG A 170 -24.84 -32.41 15.47
C ARG A 170 -25.82 -33.08 14.51
N ILE A 171 -25.35 -33.36 13.29
CA ILE A 171 -26.14 -34.04 12.26
C ILE A 171 -26.24 -35.55 12.52
N PRO A 172 -25.13 -36.25 12.84
CA PRO A 172 -25.22 -37.57 13.45
C PRO A 172 -25.64 -37.42 14.92
N PHE A 173 -26.49 -38.33 15.37
CA PHE A 173 -26.94 -38.38 16.76
C PHE A 173 -27.20 -39.82 17.18
N CYS A 174 -27.22 -40.06 18.49
CA CYS A 174 -27.44 -41.36 19.09
C CYS A 174 -28.80 -41.42 19.76
N ARG A 175 -29.48 -42.57 19.64
CA ARG A 175 -30.68 -42.92 20.38
C ARG A 175 -30.40 -44.18 21.20
N ALA A 176 -30.60 -44.15 22.51
CA ALA A 176 -30.47 -45.34 23.35
C ALA A 176 -31.80 -45.65 24.04
N VAL A 177 -32.27 -46.88 23.91
CA VAL A 177 -33.55 -47.34 24.45
C VAL A 177 -33.31 -48.61 25.27
N LEU A 178 -33.70 -48.58 26.54
CA LEU A 178 -33.65 -49.75 27.42
C LEU A 178 -35.06 -50.33 27.54
N SER A 179 -35.22 -51.58 27.10
CA SER A 179 -36.50 -52.30 27.15
C SER A 179 -36.49 -53.33 28.27
N GLY A 180 -37.49 -53.26 29.15
CA GLY A 180 -37.62 -54.15 30.31
C GLY A 180 -37.92 -55.61 29.93
N PRO A 181 -37.74 -56.56 30.86
CA PRO A 181 -37.87 -57.99 30.60
C PRO A 181 -39.27 -58.37 30.13
N GLY A 182 -39.36 -59.10 29.02
CA GLY A 182 -40.59 -59.79 28.61
C GLY A 182 -40.94 -60.89 29.62
N ALA A 183 -42.23 -61.21 29.77
CA ALA A 183 -42.80 -62.05 30.83
C ALA A 183 -42.23 -63.49 31.01
N VAL A 184 -41.19 -63.88 30.26
CA VAL A 184 -40.62 -65.24 30.23
C VAL A 184 -39.08 -65.25 30.40
N HIS A 185 -38.35 -64.12 30.33
CA HIS A 185 -36.88 -64.10 30.43
C HIS A 185 -36.34 -63.00 31.37
N GLN A 186 -35.33 -63.34 32.19
CA GLN A 186 -34.55 -62.41 33.04
C GLN A 186 -33.49 -61.64 32.22
N SER A 187 -33.89 -61.09 31.08
CA SER A 187 -32.99 -60.34 30.19
C SER A 187 -33.54 -58.94 29.91
N VAL A 188 -32.64 -57.97 29.79
CA VAL A 188 -32.95 -56.58 29.43
C VAL A 188 -32.28 -56.27 28.11
N LEU A 189 -33.02 -55.69 27.16
CA LEU A 189 -32.48 -55.31 25.86
C LEU A 189 -32.11 -53.83 25.88
N LEU A 190 -30.83 -53.52 25.71
CA LEU A 190 -30.33 -52.18 25.45
C LEU A 190 -30.11 -52.02 23.94
N GLU A 191 -30.91 -51.18 23.29
CA GLU A 191 -30.77 -50.87 21.87
C GLU A 191 -30.17 -49.47 21.70
N ILE A 192 -29.06 -49.38 20.98
CA ILE A 192 -28.35 -48.13 20.68
C ILE A 192 -28.35 -47.96 19.16
N GLU A 193 -29.06 -46.94 18.67
CA GLU A 193 -29.11 -46.56 17.26
C GLU A 193 -28.22 -45.33 17.01
N LEU A 194 -27.29 -45.45 16.07
CA LEU A 194 -26.60 -44.31 15.48
C LEU A 194 -27.39 -43.84 14.25
N ARG A 195 -27.85 -42.59 14.26
CA ARG A 195 -28.73 -42.04 13.23
C ARG A 195 -28.12 -40.80 12.57
N TRP A 196 -28.53 -40.54 11.34
CA TRP A 196 -28.13 -39.35 10.56
C TRP A 196 -29.35 -38.57 10.10
N SER A 197 -29.36 -37.26 10.36
CA SER A 197 -30.48 -36.38 9.98
C SER A 197 -30.57 -36.19 8.46
N VAL A 198 -31.76 -36.38 7.90
CA VAL A 198 -32.05 -36.24 6.46
C VAL A 198 -32.17 -34.75 6.10
N GLY A 199 -31.62 -34.36 4.95
CA GLY A 199 -31.76 -33.00 4.39
C GLY A 199 -30.81 -31.94 4.99
N LEU A 200 -30.00 -32.29 5.99
CA LEU A 200 -28.99 -31.38 6.57
C LEU A 200 -27.59 -31.69 6.04
N SER A 201 -26.79 -30.64 5.76
CA SER A 201 -25.39 -30.77 5.31
C SER A 201 -24.41 -30.53 6.46
N ALA A 202 -23.50 -31.47 6.69
CA ALA A 202 -22.44 -31.35 7.71
C ALA A 202 -21.51 -30.18 7.45
N VAL A 203 -21.31 -29.84 6.17
CA VAL A 203 -20.35 -28.82 5.73
C VAL A 203 -20.97 -27.43 5.72
N GLU A 204 -22.24 -27.31 5.35
CA GLU A 204 -22.95 -26.04 5.21
C GLU A 204 -23.55 -25.56 6.54
N THR A 205 -23.96 -26.48 7.42
CA THR A 205 -24.68 -26.17 8.67
C THR A 205 -23.74 -25.92 9.86
N GLN A 206 -22.53 -26.49 9.86
CA GLN A 206 -21.62 -26.42 11.01
C GLN A 206 -20.56 -25.30 10.90
N SER A 207 -20.29 -24.64 12.02
CA SER A 207 -19.35 -23.51 12.06
C SER A 207 -17.91 -23.91 12.41
N SER A 208 -17.64 -25.11 12.93
CA SER A 208 -16.31 -25.54 13.39
C SER A 208 -15.69 -26.61 12.49
N ARG A 209 -14.41 -26.45 12.12
CA ARG A 209 -13.70 -27.43 11.27
C ARG A 209 -13.52 -28.83 11.89
N PRO A 210 -13.28 -28.98 13.22
CA PRO A 210 -13.13 -30.30 13.84
C PRO A 210 -14.40 -31.16 13.73
N SER A 211 -15.57 -30.59 14.00
CA SER A 211 -16.85 -31.30 13.90
C SER A 211 -17.18 -31.77 12.48
N ILE A 212 -16.82 -30.97 11.46
CA ILE A 212 -17.03 -31.34 10.05
C ILE A 212 -16.21 -32.59 9.71
N ARG A 213 -14.94 -32.66 10.14
CA ARG A 213 -14.07 -33.80 9.85
C ARG A 213 -14.57 -35.08 10.52
N GLU A 214 -15.01 -34.99 11.76
CA GLU A 214 -15.58 -36.12 12.51
C GLU A 214 -16.88 -36.63 11.87
N ASP A 215 -17.82 -35.73 11.57
CA ASP A 215 -19.11 -36.09 10.96
C ASP A 215 -18.93 -36.75 9.58
N LEU A 216 -18.00 -36.24 8.78
CA LEU A 216 -17.68 -36.83 7.48
C LEU A 216 -17.01 -38.20 7.61
N ALA A 217 -16.15 -38.39 8.61
CA ALA A 217 -15.54 -39.69 8.89
C ALA A 217 -16.60 -40.71 9.32
N ILE A 218 -17.58 -40.30 10.14
CA ILE A 218 -18.74 -41.14 10.47
C ILE A 218 -19.51 -41.48 9.18
N LEU A 219 -19.84 -40.49 8.35
CA LEU A 219 -20.57 -40.73 7.11
C LEU A 219 -19.82 -41.70 6.17
N GLU A 220 -18.51 -41.53 5.99
CA GLU A 220 -17.67 -42.39 5.14
C GLU A 220 -17.53 -43.81 5.70
N ASN A 221 -17.51 -43.96 7.02
CA ASN A 221 -17.43 -45.27 7.67
C ASN A 221 -18.70 -46.12 7.46
N TYR A 222 -19.89 -45.51 7.56
CA TYR A 222 -21.17 -46.24 7.49
C TYR A 222 -21.80 -46.24 6.10
N LEU A 223 -21.55 -45.21 5.30
CA LEU A 223 -21.99 -45.12 3.90
C LEU A 223 -20.74 -44.88 3.05
N PRO A 224 -19.95 -45.92 2.70
CA PRO A 224 -18.70 -45.72 1.99
C PRO A 224 -18.92 -45.21 0.56
N GLY A 225 -18.18 -44.16 0.20
CA GLY A 225 -18.09 -43.63 -1.17
C GLY A 225 -16.78 -44.02 -1.86
N GLU A 226 -16.56 -43.52 -3.08
CA GLU A 226 -15.22 -43.55 -3.70
C GLU A 226 -14.25 -42.73 -2.84
N LYS A 227 -13.11 -43.31 -2.46
CA LYS A 227 -12.12 -42.66 -1.58
C LYS A 227 -11.70 -41.31 -2.15
N VAL A 228 -12.04 -40.23 -1.46
CA VAL A 228 -11.67 -38.87 -1.83
C VAL A 228 -10.18 -38.67 -1.53
N THR A 229 -9.36 -38.48 -2.57
CA THR A 229 -7.91 -38.28 -2.40
C THR A 229 -7.65 -36.93 -1.71
N THR A 230 -6.91 -36.95 -0.60
CA THR A 230 -6.76 -35.79 0.31
C THR A 230 -5.75 -34.73 -0.14
N GLN A 231 -5.00 -34.97 -1.23
CA GLN A 231 -4.09 -33.98 -1.83
C GLN A 231 -4.33 -33.89 -3.33
N ILE A 232 -5.19 -32.95 -3.76
CA ILE A 232 -5.46 -32.69 -5.17
C ILE A 232 -4.60 -31.50 -5.62
N THR A 233 -3.62 -31.76 -6.49
CA THR A 233 -2.90 -30.70 -7.20
C THR A 233 -3.68 -30.31 -8.45
N TRP A 234 -3.98 -29.03 -8.57
CA TRP A 234 -4.74 -28.44 -9.67
C TRP A 234 -3.82 -27.79 -10.70
N SER A 235 -4.15 -27.95 -11.97
CA SER A 235 -3.48 -27.31 -13.10
C SER A 235 -4.49 -26.63 -14.03
N LEU A 236 -4.07 -25.64 -14.80
CA LEU A 236 -4.94 -25.00 -15.80
C LEU A 236 -5.48 -26.00 -16.85
N ALA A 237 -4.71 -27.07 -17.12
CA ALA A 237 -5.10 -28.12 -18.06
C ALA A 237 -6.33 -28.92 -17.57
N ASP A 238 -6.50 -29.08 -16.25
CA ASP A 238 -7.63 -29.82 -15.67
C ASP A 238 -8.97 -29.18 -16.04
N PHE A 239 -9.05 -27.83 -16.02
CA PHE A 239 -10.24 -27.11 -16.48
C PHE A 239 -10.51 -27.36 -17.95
N TYR A 240 -9.52 -27.15 -18.81
CA TYR A 240 -9.72 -27.27 -20.25
C TYR A 240 -10.03 -28.69 -20.72
N ALA A 241 -9.65 -29.72 -19.96
CA ALA A 241 -10.05 -31.11 -20.18
C ALA A 241 -11.48 -31.41 -19.72
N ALA A 242 -12.03 -30.63 -18.78
CA ALA A 242 -13.37 -30.81 -18.23
C ALA A 242 -14.49 -30.18 -19.08
N VAL A 243 -14.19 -29.08 -19.77
CA VAL A 243 -15.16 -28.27 -20.53
C VAL A 243 -15.82 -29.06 -21.67
N HIS A 244 -17.10 -28.80 -21.93
CA HIS A 244 -17.84 -29.41 -23.03
C HIS A 244 -17.29 -29.01 -24.39
N VAL A 245 -17.17 -29.99 -25.29
CA VAL A 245 -16.93 -29.74 -26.71
C VAL A 245 -18.05 -30.41 -27.49
N PRO A 246 -18.88 -29.64 -28.21
CA PRO A 246 -19.92 -30.19 -29.04
C PRO A 246 -19.36 -31.19 -30.06
N PRO A 247 -19.99 -32.37 -30.22
CA PRO A 247 -19.60 -33.33 -31.25
C PRO A 247 -19.83 -32.75 -32.65
N THR A 248 -18.91 -33.03 -33.59
CA THR A 248 -18.92 -32.48 -34.96
C THR A 248 -20.09 -33.01 -35.80
N ASP A 249 -20.56 -34.21 -35.50
CA ASP A 249 -21.68 -34.93 -36.12
C ASP A 249 -23.06 -34.49 -35.59
N ARG A 250 -23.12 -33.55 -34.64
CA ARG A 250 -24.39 -33.06 -34.08
C ARG A 250 -25.18 -32.29 -35.13
N GLU A 251 -26.39 -32.76 -35.43
CA GLU A 251 -27.35 -32.03 -36.26
C GLU A 251 -27.91 -30.81 -35.50
N VAL A 252 -27.95 -29.67 -36.17
CA VAL A 252 -28.41 -28.39 -35.62
C VAL A 252 -29.61 -27.89 -36.43
N SER A 253 -30.60 -27.30 -35.76
CA SER A 253 -31.78 -26.76 -36.42
C SER A 253 -31.41 -25.66 -37.42
N ALA A 254 -31.97 -25.72 -38.63
CA ALA A 254 -31.76 -24.72 -39.69
C ALA A 254 -32.16 -23.30 -39.27
N ARG A 255 -33.02 -23.15 -38.25
CA ARG A 255 -33.40 -21.84 -37.70
C ARG A 255 -32.23 -21.09 -37.08
N ILE A 256 -31.24 -21.80 -36.51
CA ILE A 256 -30.06 -21.15 -35.93
C ILE A 256 -29.27 -20.42 -37.02
N GLN A 257 -29.17 -21.02 -38.20
CA GLN A 257 -28.56 -20.37 -39.37
C GLN A 257 -29.36 -19.14 -39.83
N GLN A 258 -30.68 -19.16 -39.68
CA GLN A 258 -31.58 -18.06 -40.05
C GLN A 258 -31.73 -16.99 -38.94
N SER A 259 -31.01 -17.13 -37.82
CA SER A 259 -31.12 -16.21 -36.69
C SER A 259 -30.60 -14.80 -36.99
N LEU A 260 -29.68 -14.68 -37.95
CA LEU A 260 -29.08 -13.43 -38.41
C LEU A 260 -29.41 -13.28 -39.90
N ALA A 261 -29.96 -12.13 -40.30
CA ALA A 261 -30.46 -11.93 -41.67
C ALA A 261 -29.33 -11.90 -42.72
N GLU A 262 -28.18 -11.30 -42.38
CA GLU A 262 -27.09 -11.02 -43.33
C GLU A 262 -25.82 -11.85 -43.06
N THR A 263 -25.81 -12.72 -42.04
CA THR A 263 -24.60 -13.38 -41.54
C THR A 263 -24.72 -14.89 -41.48
N THR A 264 -23.83 -15.56 -42.20
CA THR A 264 -23.75 -17.02 -42.23
C THR A 264 -22.90 -17.53 -41.06
N LEU A 265 -23.49 -18.24 -40.11
CA LEU A 265 -22.76 -18.87 -39.00
C LEU A 265 -21.99 -20.11 -39.48
N TYR A 266 -20.76 -20.29 -38.99
CA TYR A 266 -19.98 -21.51 -39.20
C TYR A 266 -20.59 -22.71 -38.45
N PRO A 267 -20.34 -23.97 -38.87
CA PRO A 267 -20.93 -25.14 -38.24
C PRO A 267 -20.66 -25.24 -36.73
N PHE A 268 -19.43 -24.99 -36.27
CA PHE A 268 -19.12 -24.94 -34.84
C PHE A 268 -19.88 -23.84 -34.09
N GLN A 269 -20.10 -22.67 -34.72
CA GLN A 269 -20.87 -21.57 -34.13
C GLN A 269 -22.35 -21.94 -34.00
N GLN A 270 -22.91 -22.62 -35.01
CA GLN A 270 -24.28 -23.13 -34.94
C GLN A 270 -24.43 -24.10 -33.76
N ARG A 271 -23.48 -25.02 -33.57
CA ARG A 271 -23.45 -25.94 -32.41
C ARG A 271 -23.28 -25.21 -31.08
N ALA A 272 -22.47 -24.16 -31.03
CA ALA A 272 -22.32 -23.33 -29.84
C ALA A 272 -23.65 -22.64 -29.50
N VAL A 273 -24.31 -21.99 -30.47
CA VAL A 273 -25.60 -21.32 -30.29
C VAL A 273 -26.70 -22.32 -29.87
N ASP A 274 -26.75 -23.50 -30.47
CA ASP A 274 -27.66 -24.59 -30.08
C ASP A 274 -27.47 -24.99 -28.60
N TRP A 275 -26.22 -25.07 -28.14
CA TRP A 275 -25.91 -25.31 -26.73
C TRP A 275 -26.32 -24.14 -25.83
N LEU A 276 -26.07 -22.89 -26.24
CA LEU A 276 -26.48 -21.69 -25.51
C LEU A 276 -28.00 -21.66 -25.29
N VAL A 277 -28.80 -21.94 -26.33
CA VAL A 277 -30.27 -21.96 -26.26
C VAL A 277 -30.77 -23.02 -25.26
N ARG A 278 -30.19 -24.23 -25.28
CA ARG A 278 -30.53 -25.28 -24.29
C ARG A 278 -30.19 -24.90 -22.87
N ARG A 279 -29.06 -24.22 -22.67
CA ARG A 279 -28.66 -23.70 -21.35
C ARG A 279 -29.55 -22.57 -20.84
N GLU A 280 -30.23 -21.84 -21.71
CA GLU A 280 -31.30 -20.91 -21.32
C GLU A 280 -32.66 -21.60 -21.07
N GLY A 281 -32.71 -22.94 -21.15
CA GLY A 281 -33.89 -23.74 -20.81
C GLY A 281 -34.85 -23.97 -21.97
N PHE A 282 -34.41 -23.78 -23.21
CA PHE A 282 -35.23 -23.98 -24.41
C PHE A 282 -34.60 -24.97 -25.37
N GLU A 283 -35.42 -25.72 -26.10
CA GLU A 283 -34.98 -26.61 -27.17
C GLU A 283 -35.61 -26.20 -28.50
N LEU A 284 -34.81 -26.32 -29.57
CA LEU A 284 -35.27 -26.19 -30.95
C LEU A 284 -35.47 -27.59 -31.53
N PRO A 285 -36.70 -28.01 -31.84
CA PRO A 285 -36.96 -29.29 -32.49
C PRO A 285 -36.31 -29.37 -33.87
N GLU A 286 -35.88 -30.55 -34.29
CA GLU A 286 -35.36 -30.81 -35.65
C GLU A 286 -36.40 -30.47 -36.73
N LYS A 287 -37.69 -30.67 -36.43
CA LYS A 287 -38.84 -30.36 -37.29
C LYS A 287 -39.85 -29.49 -36.51
N GLY A 288 -39.60 -28.18 -36.45
CA GLY A 288 -40.55 -27.24 -35.88
C GLY A 288 -40.02 -25.81 -35.72
N ASP A 289 -40.91 -24.83 -35.91
CA ASP A 289 -40.56 -23.41 -35.94
C ASP A 289 -40.70 -22.68 -34.58
N VAL A 290 -40.90 -23.40 -33.48
CA VAL A 290 -41.20 -22.80 -32.16
C VAL A 290 -40.23 -23.33 -31.10
N LEU A 291 -39.61 -22.40 -30.35
CA LEU A 291 -38.82 -22.71 -29.15
C LEU A 291 -39.73 -23.36 -28.11
N LYS A 292 -39.35 -24.55 -27.64
CA LYS A 292 -40.09 -25.27 -26.59
C LYS A 292 -39.30 -25.23 -25.29
N PRO A 293 -39.94 -25.08 -24.12
CA PRO A 293 -39.27 -25.27 -22.85
C PRO A 293 -38.65 -26.68 -22.78
N ALA A 294 -37.38 -26.76 -22.38
CA ALA A 294 -36.69 -28.03 -22.22
C ALA A 294 -37.39 -28.86 -21.10
N PRO A 295 -37.50 -30.19 -21.25
CA PRO A 295 -38.09 -31.03 -20.22
C PRO A 295 -37.26 -30.96 -18.93
N PRO A 296 -37.91 -30.99 -17.74
CA PRO A 296 -37.19 -30.98 -16.47
C PRO A 296 -36.30 -32.22 -16.35
N SER A 297 -35.01 -32.02 -16.05
CA SER A 297 -34.06 -33.13 -15.88
C SER A 297 -34.40 -33.97 -14.65
N THR A 298 -34.68 -35.26 -14.88
CA THR A 298 -34.95 -36.27 -13.85
C THR A 298 -33.67 -36.86 -13.23
N SER A 299 -32.47 -36.45 -13.67
CA SER A 299 -31.21 -36.99 -13.17
C SER A 299 -30.94 -36.56 -11.72
N LEU A 300 -30.29 -37.41 -10.94
CA LEU A 300 -29.74 -37.04 -9.63
C LEU A 300 -28.73 -35.87 -9.76
N PRO A 301 -28.63 -34.99 -8.74
CA PRO A 301 -27.59 -33.96 -8.73
C PRO A 301 -26.19 -34.61 -8.74
N VAL A 302 -25.24 -33.97 -9.43
CA VAL A 302 -23.89 -34.53 -9.72
C VAL A 302 -23.17 -35.08 -8.50
N THR A 303 -23.36 -34.45 -7.34
CA THR A 303 -22.64 -34.77 -6.11
C THR A 303 -23.29 -35.88 -5.28
N PHE A 304 -24.43 -36.43 -5.69
CA PHE A 304 -25.19 -37.45 -4.96
C PHE A 304 -25.07 -38.81 -5.64
N LYS A 305 -24.88 -39.85 -4.82
CA LYS A 305 -24.85 -41.25 -5.23
C LYS A 305 -25.91 -42.04 -4.45
N GLY A 306 -26.47 -43.09 -5.06
CA GLY A 306 -27.43 -43.97 -4.38
C GLY A 306 -26.74 -44.82 -3.30
N ALA A 307 -27.39 -44.96 -2.15
CA ALA A 307 -26.96 -45.73 -1.00
C ALA A 307 -28.16 -46.39 -0.30
N GLN A 308 -27.89 -47.24 0.69
CA GLN A 308 -28.91 -47.85 1.55
C GLN A 308 -28.52 -47.67 3.01
N ASP A 309 -29.49 -47.37 3.87
CA ASP A 309 -29.27 -47.31 5.32
C ASP A 309 -29.20 -48.72 5.94
N ALA A 310 -28.90 -48.81 7.23
CA ALA A 310 -28.78 -50.10 7.94
C ALA A 310 -30.09 -50.90 7.98
N ASP A 311 -31.24 -50.24 7.81
CA ASP A 311 -32.57 -50.85 7.73
C ASP A 311 -32.96 -51.24 6.28
N GLY A 312 -32.06 -51.04 5.30
CA GLY A 312 -32.27 -51.37 3.89
C GLY A 312 -33.09 -50.34 3.10
N ARG A 313 -33.33 -49.15 3.65
CA ARG A 313 -34.05 -48.07 2.96
C ARG A 313 -33.14 -47.36 1.98
N VAL A 314 -33.64 -47.10 0.78
CA VAL A 314 -32.91 -46.37 -0.27
C VAL A 314 -32.76 -44.91 0.16
N CYS A 315 -31.52 -44.43 0.14
CA CYS A 315 -31.17 -43.04 0.35
C CYS A 315 -30.11 -42.59 -0.66
N HIS A 316 -29.83 -41.29 -0.72
CA HIS A 316 -28.81 -40.72 -1.58
C HIS A 316 -27.85 -39.90 -0.74
N VAL A 317 -26.56 -40.15 -0.91
CA VAL A 317 -25.50 -39.55 -0.11
C VAL A 317 -24.62 -38.65 -0.98
N SER A 318 -24.28 -37.48 -0.44
CA SER A 318 -23.24 -36.62 -0.98
C SER A 318 -22.09 -36.51 0.01
N HIS A 319 -20.98 -37.19 -0.24
CA HIS A 319 -19.76 -37.11 0.59
C HIS A 319 -19.11 -35.72 0.54
N LEU A 320 -19.23 -35.05 -0.61
CA LEU A 320 -18.76 -33.67 -0.78
C LEU A 320 -19.52 -32.73 0.16
N ARG A 321 -20.86 -32.81 0.19
CA ARG A 321 -21.72 -31.96 1.04
C ARG A 321 -21.89 -32.49 2.47
N GLY A 322 -21.57 -33.75 2.73
CA GLY A 322 -21.92 -34.43 3.98
C GLY A 322 -23.43 -34.42 4.23
N MET A 323 -24.22 -34.77 3.21
CA MET A 323 -25.70 -34.70 3.25
C MET A 323 -26.29 -36.04 2.80
N VAL A 324 -27.38 -36.46 3.45
CA VAL A 324 -28.17 -37.62 3.04
C VAL A 324 -29.60 -37.18 2.78
N VAL A 325 -30.18 -37.65 1.68
CA VAL A 325 -31.58 -37.42 1.32
C VAL A 325 -32.30 -38.71 0.94
N THR A 326 -33.57 -38.81 1.31
CA THR A 326 -34.44 -39.94 0.94
C THR A 326 -35.18 -39.66 -0.37
N ASP A 327 -35.60 -38.41 -0.60
CA ASP A 327 -36.15 -37.93 -1.87
C ASP A 327 -35.13 -37.08 -2.64
N PRO A 328 -34.67 -37.51 -3.83
CA PRO A 328 -33.82 -36.73 -4.73
C PRO A 328 -34.38 -35.36 -5.12
N ASN A 329 -35.71 -35.21 -5.16
CA ASN A 329 -36.37 -33.95 -5.55
C ASN A 329 -36.43 -32.94 -4.39
N ALA A 330 -36.19 -33.37 -3.15
CA ALA A 330 -36.12 -32.48 -2.00
C ALA A 330 -34.81 -31.67 -1.95
N VAL A 331 -33.81 -32.03 -2.76
CA VAL A 331 -32.52 -31.31 -2.83
C VAL A 331 -32.56 -30.27 -3.93
N TRP A 332 -32.28 -29.02 -3.56
CA TRP A 332 -32.00 -27.97 -4.51
C TRP A 332 -30.76 -28.29 -5.35
N ASP A 333 -30.95 -28.45 -6.67
CA ASP A 333 -29.86 -28.65 -7.65
C ASP A 333 -29.73 -27.41 -8.52
N ALA A 334 -28.74 -26.56 -8.18
CA ALA A 334 -28.48 -25.37 -8.97
C ALA A 334 -28.14 -25.70 -10.44
N ALA A 335 -27.63 -26.90 -10.77
CA ALA A 335 -27.33 -27.26 -12.16
C ALA A 335 -28.60 -27.38 -13.02
N LYS A 336 -29.74 -27.75 -12.42
CA LYS A 336 -31.04 -27.87 -13.11
C LYS A 336 -31.70 -26.52 -13.33
N GLU A 337 -31.51 -25.60 -12.39
CA GLU A 337 -32.17 -24.30 -12.41
C GLU A 337 -31.32 -23.20 -13.06
N LEU A 338 -29.99 -23.31 -13.00
CA LEU A 338 -29.09 -22.31 -13.55
C LEU A 338 -29.30 -22.17 -15.05
N ARG A 339 -29.70 -20.96 -15.46
CA ARG A 339 -29.86 -20.56 -16.85
C ARG A 339 -28.64 -19.79 -17.32
N GLY A 340 -27.99 -20.29 -18.36
CA GLY A 340 -26.73 -19.78 -18.89
C GLY A 340 -25.51 -20.63 -18.52
N GLY A 341 -24.31 -20.03 -18.47
CA GLY A 341 -23.06 -20.77 -18.30
C GLY A 341 -21.80 -19.99 -18.70
N ILE A 342 -20.74 -20.74 -19.04
CA ILE A 342 -19.43 -20.21 -19.42
C ILE A 342 -19.17 -20.54 -20.91
N LEU A 343 -18.97 -19.51 -21.73
CA LEU A 343 -18.53 -19.64 -23.12
C LEU A 343 -17.02 -19.37 -23.18
N ALA A 344 -16.22 -20.44 -23.16
CA ALA A 344 -14.77 -20.43 -23.00
C ALA A 344 -13.99 -20.66 -24.32
N GLU A 345 -14.50 -20.15 -25.44
CA GLU A 345 -13.93 -20.38 -26.75
C GLU A 345 -12.66 -19.57 -27.04
N GLU A 346 -11.73 -20.16 -27.78
CA GLU A 346 -10.50 -19.50 -28.19
C GLU A 346 -10.72 -18.14 -28.90
N MET A 347 -9.78 -17.21 -28.74
CA MET A 347 -9.87 -15.89 -29.36
C MET A 347 -9.90 -15.98 -30.90
N GLY A 348 -10.84 -15.26 -31.51
CA GLY A 348 -11.04 -15.21 -32.96
C GLY A 348 -12.06 -16.20 -33.52
N LEU A 349 -12.80 -16.93 -32.68
CA LEU A 349 -13.84 -17.88 -33.13
C LEU A 349 -15.26 -17.29 -33.31
N GLY A 350 -15.47 -16.02 -32.94
CA GLY A 350 -16.74 -15.34 -33.20
C GLY A 350 -17.77 -15.36 -32.06
N LYS A 351 -17.33 -15.51 -30.80
CA LYS A 351 -18.17 -15.41 -29.57
C LYS A 351 -19.20 -14.27 -29.59
N THR A 352 -18.83 -13.10 -30.11
CA THR A 352 -19.72 -11.94 -30.23
C THR A 352 -20.92 -12.25 -31.13
N VAL A 353 -20.69 -12.82 -32.31
CA VAL A 353 -21.73 -13.19 -33.27
C VAL A 353 -22.63 -14.29 -32.71
N GLU A 354 -22.07 -15.27 -31.99
CA GLU A 354 -22.84 -16.31 -31.31
C GLU A 354 -23.80 -15.75 -30.25
N LEU A 355 -23.34 -14.77 -29.45
CA LEU A 355 -24.18 -14.08 -28.49
C LEU A 355 -25.28 -13.24 -29.16
N ILE A 356 -24.98 -12.59 -30.30
CA ILE A 356 -25.98 -11.83 -31.07
C ILE A 356 -27.04 -12.79 -31.66
N ALA A 357 -26.63 -13.94 -32.20
CA ALA A 357 -27.55 -14.98 -32.65
C ALA A 357 -28.48 -15.45 -31.52
N LEU A 358 -27.93 -15.67 -30.32
CA LEU A 358 -28.72 -15.98 -29.12
C LEU A 358 -29.68 -14.84 -28.73
N MET A 359 -29.27 -13.56 -28.87
CA MET A 359 -30.14 -12.38 -28.69
C MET A 359 -31.36 -12.41 -29.60
N CYS A 360 -31.15 -12.77 -30.86
CA CYS A 360 -32.21 -12.80 -31.86
C CYS A 360 -33.14 -14.02 -31.70
N LEU A 361 -32.59 -15.18 -31.32
CA LEU A 361 -33.35 -16.42 -31.15
C LEU A 361 -34.22 -16.43 -29.90
N ASN A 362 -33.68 -16.08 -28.73
CA ASN A 362 -34.38 -16.21 -27.44
C ASN A 362 -34.71 -14.86 -26.81
N LYS A 363 -35.83 -14.25 -27.26
CA LYS A 363 -36.37 -12.99 -26.71
C LYS A 363 -37.33 -13.27 -25.55
N ARG A 364 -37.25 -12.46 -24.49
CA ARG A 364 -38.09 -12.61 -23.30
C ARG A 364 -39.56 -12.30 -23.60
N VAL A 365 -40.46 -13.16 -23.14
CA VAL A 365 -41.89 -12.81 -23.03
C VAL A 365 -42.10 -11.99 -21.77
N MET A 366 -42.62 -10.76 -21.92
CA MET A 366 -42.73 -9.79 -20.82
C MET A 366 -43.84 -10.19 -19.83
N PRO A 367 -43.54 -10.35 -18.52
CA PRO A 367 -44.56 -10.66 -17.51
C PRO A 367 -45.45 -9.43 -17.23
N GLN A 368 -46.74 -9.67 -16.93
CA GLN A 368 -47.74 -8.60 -16.75
C GLN A 368 -47.67 -7.86 -15.40
N LYS A 369 -46.82 -8.28 -14.45
CA LYS A 369 -46.69 -7.67 -13.11
C LYS A 369 -45.21 -7.46 -12.74
N ASN A 370 -44.95 -6.46 -11.89
CA ASN A 370 -43.65 -6.27 -11.24
C ASN A 370 -43.31 -7.49 -10.38
N ILE A 371 -42.02 -7.78 -10.26
CA ILE A 371 -41.52 -8.98 -9.58
C ILE A 371 -40.98 -8.56 -8.22
N HIS A 372 -41.42 -9.21 -7.15
CA HIS A 372 -40.87 -8.99 -5.82
C HIS A 372 -39.43 -9.55 -5.76
N GLY A 373 -38.48 -8.73 -5.31
CA GLY A 373 -37.10 -9.17 -5.10
C GLY A 373 -36.98 -10.23 -4.00
N GLN A 374 -35.85 -10.94 -3.95
CA GLN A 374 -35.55 -11.92 -2.88
C GLN A 374 -35.51 -11.28 -1.48
N ASP A 375 -35.17 -10.00 -1.40
CA ASP A 375 -35.38 -9.16 -0.23
C ASP A 375 -36.72 -8.44 -0.42
N SER A 376 -37.70 -8.69 0.44
CA SER A 376 -39.09 -8.21 0.36
C SER A 376 -39.29 -6.68 0.41
N THR A 377 -38.25 -5.89 0.13
CA THR A 377 -38.17 -4.45 0.35
C THR A 377 -38.10 -3.62 -0.94
N ASN A 378 -37.84 -4.21 -2.12
CA ASN A 378 -37.80 -3.49 -3.42
C ASN A 378 -38.50 -4.26 -4.56
N ASP A 379 -39.44 -3.61 -5.25
CA ASP A 379 -40.07 -4.13 -6.46
C ASP A 379 -39.13 -3.99 -7.67
N LEU A 380 -38.82 -5.10 -8.35
CA LEU A 380 -37.97 -5.15 -9.54
C LEU A 380 -38.80 -4.97 -10.82
N LYS A 381 -38.29 -4.18 -11.77
CA LYS A 381 -38.90 -4.04 -13.09
C LYS A 381 -38.35 -5.08 -14.08
N PRO A 382 -39.19 -5.95 -14.66
CA PRO A 382 -38.73 -6.92 -15.65
C PRO A 382 -38.29 -6.22 -16.95
N SER A 383 -37.20 -6.68 -17.55
CA SER A 383 -36.71 -6.21 -18.85
C SER A 383 -36.50 -7.37 -19.82
N ALA A 384 -36.75 -7.12 -21.11
CA ALA A 384 -36.35 -8.02 -22.20
C ALA A 384 -34.88 -7.83 -22.61
N ALA A 385 -34.21 -6.80 -22.09
CA ALA A 385 -32.89 -6.40 -22.51
C ALA A 385 -31.78 -7.38 -22.07
N THR A 386 -30.75 -7.46 -22.90
CA THR A 386 -29.46 -8.09 -22.55
C THR A 386 -28.47 -7.02 -22.08
N LEU A 387 -27.97 -7.13 -20.85
CA LEU A 387 -26.91 -6.29 -20.30
C LEU A 387 -25.56 -6.93 -20.61
N ILE A 388 -24.69 -6.23 -21.35
CA ILE A 388 -23.33 -6.67 -21.65
C ILE A 388 -22.33 -5.79 -20.90
N ILE A 389 -21.49 -6.43 -20.09
CA ILE A 389 -20.42 -5.77 -19.34
C ILE A 389 -19.10 -6.15 -20.02
N THR A 390 -18.39 -5.16 -20.56
CA THR A 390 -17.21 -5.39 -21.41
C THR A 390 -16.08 -4.41 -21.08
N PRO A 391 -14.80 -4.69 -21.41
CA PRO A 391 -13.71 -3.72 -21.28
C PRO A 391 -13.99 -2.43 -22.10
N PRO A 392 -13.52 -1.26 -21.62
CA PRO A 392 -13.77 0.01 -22.31
C PRO A 392 -13.29 0.05 -23.76
N SER A 393 -12.23 -0.70 -24.09
CA SER A 393 -11.59 -0.72 -25.40
C SER A 393 -12.44 -1.34 -26.51
N ILE A 394 -13.46 -2.15 -26.19
CA ILE A 394 -14.22 -2.92 -27.18
C ILE A 394 -15.72 -2.60 -27.22
N ILE A 395 -16.18 -1.54 -26.53
CA ILE A 395 -17.58 -1.10 -26.60
C ILE A 395 -17.99 -0.71 -28.02
N GLU A 396 -17.16 0.09 -28.70
CA GLU A 396 -17.47 0.54 -30.07
C GLU A 396 -17.45 -0.62 -31.06
N GLN A 397 -16.61 -1.63 -30.80
CA GLN A 397 -16.64 -2.89 -31.53
C GLN A 397 -17.99 -3.61 -31.32
N TRP A 398 -18.47 -3.76 -30.08
CA TRP A 398 -19.79 -4.34 -29.80
C TRP A 398 -20.94 -3.63 -30.52
N LYS A 399 -20.95 -2.29 -30.52
CA LYS A 399 -21.95 -1.52 -31.24
C LYS A 399 -21.91 -1.77 -32.75
N LYS A 400 -20.70 -1.78 -33.34
CA LYS A 400 -20.51 -2.03 -34.76
C LYS A 400 -20.99 -3.44 -35.15
N GLU A 401 -20.62 -4.45 -34.37
CA GLU A 401 -20.98 -5.85 -34.57
C GLU A 401 -22.50 -6.05 -34.49
N ILE A 402 -23.16 -5.49 -33.47
CA ILE A 402 -24.63 -5.56 -33.35
C ILE A 402 -25.31 -4.85 -34.53
N ASN A 403 -24.85 -3.64 -34.90
CA ASN A 403 -25.41 -2.91 -36.03
C ASN A 403 -25.18 -3.62 -37.39
N THR A 404 -24.14 -4.44 -37.50
CA THR A 404 -23.84 -5.21 -38.71
C THR A 404 -24.66 -6.49 -38.78
N HIS A 405 -24.77 -7.23 -37.66
CA HIS A 405 -25.35 -8.57 -37.66
C HIS A 405 -26.83 -8.63 -37.27
N ALA A 406 -27.31 -7.64 -36.51
CA ALA A 406 -28.70 -7.54 -36.03
C ALA A 406 -29.13 -6.07 -35.87
N PRO A 407 -29.26 -5.30 -36.99
CA PRO A 407 -29.59 -3.87 -36.96
C PRO A 407 -30.96 -3.55 -36.34
N GLU A 408 -31.84 -4.55 -36.21
CA GLU A 408 -33.15 -4.42 -35.56
C GLU A 408 -33.07 -4.31 -34.03
N LEU A 409 -31.93 -4.63 -33.41
CA LEU A 409 -31.74 -4.51 -31.96
C LEU A 409 -31.37 -3.08 -31.57
N ARG A 410 -32.15 -2.48 -30.66
CA ARG A 410 -31.85 -1.14 -30.14
C ARG A 410 -30.78 -1.22 -29.06
N VAL A 411 -29.67 -0.51 -29.25
CA VAL A 411 -28.49 -0.55 -28.37
C VAL A 411 -28.29 0.77 -27.63
N LEU A 412 -28.08 0.72 -26.32
CA LEU A 412 -27.68 1.87 -25.49
C LEU A 412 -26.32 1.61 -24.82
N HIS A 413 -25.44 2.62 -24.77
CA HIS A 413 -24.25 2.60 -23.94
C HIS A 413 -24.50 3.34 -22.63
N TYR A 414 -24.65 2.60 -21.54
CA TYR A 414 -24.78 3.13 -20.19
C TYR A 414 -23.41 3.56 -19.63
N LYS A 415 -23.22 4.88 -19.46
CA LYS A 415 -21.96 5.49 -18.99
C LYS A 415 -21.85 5.61 -17.46
N GLY A 416 -22.84 5.12 -16.73
CA GLY A 416 -22.94 5.23 -15.29
C GLY A 416 -23.80 6.40 -14.81
N LEU A 417 -24.07 6.45 -13.51
CA LEU A 417 -24.79 7.55 -12.87
C LEU A 417 -24.03 8.88 -13.04
N PRO A 418 -24.61 9.88 -13.75
CA PRO A 418 -23.94 11.15 -13.98
C PRO A 418 -23.91 12.01 -12.70
N PRO A 419 -22.93 12.94 -12.57
CA PRO A 419 -22.93 13.90 -11.47
C PRO A 419 -24.15 14.83 -11.55
N SER A 420 -24.58 15.40 -10.42
CA SER A 420 -25.75 16.29 -10.37
C SER A 420 -25.64 17.53 -11.27
N SER A 421 -24.42 17.90 -11.69
CA SER A 421 -24.13 18.99 -12.62
C SER A 421 -24.22 18.62 -14.11
N ALA A 422 -24.46 17.34 -14.45
CA ALA A 422 -24.53 16.89 -15.84
C ALA A 422 -25.82 17.36 -16.54
N PRO A 423 -25.81 17.50 -17.88
CA PRO A 423 -26.99 17.85 -18.68
C PRO A 423 -28.21 16.96 -18.37
N LYS A 424 -29.43 17.52 -18.43
CA LYS A 424 -30.68 16.76 -18.17
C LYS A 424 -30.81 15.50 -19.01
N LYS A 425 -30.36 15.55 -20.28
CA LYS A 425 -30.37 14.41 -21.20
C LYS A 425 -29.58 13.21 -20.65
N ASP A 426 -28.37 13.45 -20.12
CA ASP A 426 -27.53 12.38 -19.55
C ASP A 426 -28.15 11.80 -18.27
N GLN A 427 -28.88 12.62 -17.50
CA GLN A 427 -29.61 12.17 -16.32
C GLN A 427 -30.82 11.30 -16.69
N GLU A 428 -31.56 11.68 -17.73
CA GLU A 428 -32.71 10.93 -18.26
C GLU A 428 -32.28 9.57 -18.86
N GLU A 429 -31.18 9.54 -19.62
CA GLU A 429 -30.61 8.32 -20.20
C GLU A 429 -30.18 7.30 -19.13
N ALA A 430 -29.74 7.77 -17.96
CA ALA A 430 -29.32 6.96 -16.82
C ALA A 430 -30.48 6.51 -15.89
N THR A 431 -31.74 6.67 -16.31
CA THR A 431 -32.91 6.21 -15.54
C THR A 431 -33.33 4.78 -15.88
N VAL A 432 -33.97 4.11 -14.93
CA VAL A 432 -34.56 2.77 -15.14
C VAL A 432 -35.52 2.75 -16.34
N ASN A 433 -36.39 3.76 -16.48
CA ASN A 433 -37.37 3.82 -17.56
C ASN A 433 -36.70 3.94 -18.94
N SER A 434 -35.57 4.67 -19.04
CA SER A 434 -34.78 4.74 -20.27
C SER A 434 -34.19 3.37 -20.63
N LEU A 435 -33.54 2.70 -19.67
CA LEU A 435 -32.89 1.40 -19.90
C LEU A 435 -33.87 0.31 -20.37
N LEU A 436 -35.14 0.37 -19.93
CA LEU A 436 -36.19 -0.59 -20.33
C LEU A 436 -36.60 -0.47 -21.81
N ASN A 437 -36.29 0.63 -22.48
CA ASN A 437 -36.67 0.86 -23.88
C ASN A 437 -35.70 0.25 -24.89
N TYR A 438 -34.60 -0.36 -24.45
CA TYR A 438 -33.56 -0.91 -25.32
C TYR A 438 -33.51 -2.43 -25.24
N ASP A 439 -33.04 -3.07 -26.31
CA ASP A 439 -32.92 -4.53 -26.40
C ASP A 439 -31.53 -4.99 -25.93
N VAL A 440 -30.51 -4.12 -26.07
CA VAL A 440 -29.16 -4.34 -25.56
C VAL A 440 -28.66 -3.10 -24.82
N VAL A 441 -28.13 -3.29 -23.61
CA VAL A 441 -27.46 -2.24 -22.83
C VAL A 441 -25.99 -2.63 -22.63
N LEU A 442 -25.09 -1.80 -23.12
CA LEU A 442 -23.64 -1.96 -22.96
C LEU A 442 -23.14 -1.12 -21.78
N THR A 443 -22.27 -1.68 -20.95
CA THR A 443 -21.59 -0.96 -19.87
C THR A 443 -20.17 -1.51 -19.66
N THR A 444 -19.38 -0.87 -18.80
CA THR A 444 -18.00 -1.29 -18.50
C THR A 444 -17.78 -1.74 -17.07
N TYR A 445 -16.77 -2.58 -16.88
CA TYR A 445 -16.27 -2.93 -15.55
C TYR A 445 -15.87 -1.70 -14.70
N ASN A 446 -15.41 -0.61 -15.34
CA ASN A 446 -15.08 0.64 -14.66
C ASN A 446 -16.32 1.35 -14.12
N VAL A 447 -17.42 1.36 -14.88
CA VAL A 447 -18.71 1.92 -14.43
C VAL A 447 -19.24 1.12 -13.23
N LEU A 448 -19.27 -0.21 -13.33
CA LEU A 448 -19.69 -1.07 -12.21
C LEU A 448 -18.85 -0.83 -10.96
N SER A 449 -17.53 -0.69 -11.10
CA SER A 449 -16.63 -0.42 -9.96
C SER A 449 -16.96 0.90 -9.24
N LYS A 450 -17.34 1.94 -9.99
CA LYS A 450 -17.72 3.26 -9.45
C LYS A 450 -19.09 3.22 -8.77
N GLU A 451 -20.00 2.35 -9.22
CA GLU A 451 -21.37 2.29 -8.74
C GLU A 451 -21.59 1.38 -7.52
N ILE A 452 -20.54 0.79 -6.95
CA ILE A 452 -20.70 -0.10 -5.79
C ILE A 452 -21.48 0.55 -4.64
N HIS A 453 -21.22 1.84 -4.38
CA HIS A 453 -21.91 2.60 -3.33
C HIS A 453 -23.34 3.03 -3.69
N PHE A 454 -23.84 2.69 -4.88
CA PHE A 454 -25.24 2.87 -5.26
C PHE A 454 -25.94 1.52 -5.46
N ALA A 455 -25.18 0.44 -5.54
CA ALA A 455 -25.68 -0.91 -5.80
C ALA A 455 -25.84 -1.74 -4.51
N THR A 456 -25.02 -1.53 -3.47
CA THR A 456 -25.10 -2.30 -2.22
C THR A 456 -25.96 -1.61 -1.14
N PRO A 457 -26.71 -2.36 -0.30
CA PRO A 457 -27.45 -1.78 0.83
C PRO A 457 -26.51 -1.09 1.83
N ALA A 458 -27.03 -0.12 2.59
CA ALA A 458 -26.22 0.63 3.55
C ALA A 458 -25.79 -0.30 4.69
N PRO A 459 -24.55 -0.18 5.21
CA PRO A 459 -24.16 -0.93 6.40
C PRO A 459 -25.08 -0.53 7.56
N ASP A 460 -25.58 -1.53 8.30
CA ASP A 460 -26.44 -1.33 9.46
C ASP A 460 -25.66 -0.58 10.55
N ARG A 461 -25.80 0.74 10.54
CA ARG A 461 -25.25 1.64 11.54
C ARG A 461 -26.44 2.23 12.25
N SER A 462 -26.48 2.11 13.57
CA SER A 462 -27.49 2.77 14.40
C SER A 462 -27.30 4.29 14.33
N LEU A 463 -27.90 4.91 13.31
CA LEU A 463 -27.92 6.35 13.18
C LEU A 463 -28.89 6.91 14.24
N ARG A 464 -28.40 7.86 15.04
CA ARG A 464 -29.18 8.57 16.07
C ARG A 464 -30.36 9.38 15.48
N HIS A 465 -30.36 9.58 14.15
CA HIS A 465 -31.38 10.33 13.39
C HIS A 465 -31.68 9.63 12.07
N ALA A 466 -32.93 9.76 11.59
CA ALA A 466 -33.32 9.28 10.26
C ALA A 466 -32.53 10.03 9.15
N PRO A 467 -32.10 9.34 8.09
CA PRO A 467 -31.35 9.97 7.00
C PRO A 467 -32.19 11.06 6.31
N LYS A 468 -31.63 12.28 6.23
CA LYS A 468 -32.30 13.46 5.67
C LYS A 468 -32.57 13.36 4.17
N HIS A 469 -31.79 12.55 3.43
CA HIS A 469 -31.96 12.32 1.99
C HIS A 469 -31.99 10.83 1.69
N GLU A 470 -32.89 10.43 0.79
CA GLU A 470 -32.96 9.07 0.26
C GLU A 470 -31.74 8.78 -0.62
N ARG A 471 -31.10 7.63 -0.43
CA ARG A 471 -29.91 7.23 -1.17
C ARG A 471 -30.32 6.88 -2.60
N LYS A 472 -29.64 7.46 -3.59
CA LYS A 472 -29.81 7.07 -4.99
C LYS A 472 -29.36 5.61 -5.18
N ASN A 473 -30.20 4.78 -5.76
CA ASN A 473 -29.86 3.40 -6.13
C ASN A 473 -29.42 3.34 -7.59
N SER A 474 -28.47 2.45 -7.91
CA SER A 474 -28.08 2.19 -9.30
C SER A 474 -29.29 1.65 -10.08
N PRO A 475 -29.54 2.11 -11.31
CA PRO A 475 -30.62 1.58 -12.15
C PRO A 475 -30.38 0.11 -12.53
N LEU A 476 -29.11 -0.33 -12.57
CA LEU A 476 -28.73 -1.70 -12.93
C LEU A 476 -29.25 -2.75 -11.93
N VAL A 477 -29.42 -2.39 -10.66
CA VAL A 477 -29.91 -3.30 -9.60
C VAL A 477 -31.43 -3.23 -9.37
N GLN A 478 -32.12 -2.29 -10.03
CA GLN A 478 -33.58 -2.13 -9.96
C GLN A 478 -34.32 -2.84 -11.10
N ILE A 479 -33.56 -3.34 -12.08
CA ILE A 479 -34.07 -4.04 -13.26
C ILE A 479 -33.74 -5.52 -13.13
N GLN A 480 -34.73 -6.37 -13.40
CA GLN A 480 -34.48 -7.79 -13.63
C GLN A 480 -34.21 -8.02 -15.12
N TRP A 481 -32.94 -8.14 -15.47
CA TRP A 481 -32.46 -8.31 -16.84
C TRP A 481 -32.82 -9.68 -17.40
N TRP A 482 -33.07 -9.77 -18.71
CA TRP A 482 -33.26 -11.06 -19.35
C TRP A 482 -31.95 -11.85 -19.38
N ARG A 483 -30.88 -11.19 -19.79
CA ARG A 483 -29.52 -11.71 -19.80
C ARG A 483 -28.54 -10.72 -19.20
N VAL A 484 -27.55 -11.23 -18.49
CA VAL A 484 -26.33 -10.49 -18.17
C VAL A 484 -25.14 -11.27 -18.70
N CYS A 485 -24.37 -10.64 -19.59
CA CYS A 485 -23.19 -11.20 -20.22
C CYS A 485 -21.94 -10.47 -19.72
N LEU A 486 -21.00 -11.21 -19.14
CA LEU A 486 -19.66 -10.73 -18.83
C LEU A 486 -18.74 -11.09 -20.00
N ASP A 487 -18.33 -10.09 -20.74
CA ASP A 487 -17.34 -10.25 -21.81
C ASP A 487 -15.93 -10.04 -21.24
N GLU A 488 -14.98 -10.86 -21.67
CA GLU A 488 -13.68 -11.02 -21.01
C GLU A 488 -13.82 -11.28 -19.50
N ALA A 489 -14.61 -12.30 -19.14
CA ALA A 489 -14.97 -12.64 -17.76
C ALA A 489 -13.79 -12.82 -16.78
N GLN A 490 -12.57 -13.07 -17.29
CA GLN A 490 -11.34 -13.07 -16.48
C GLN A 490 -11.09 -11.74 -15.74
N MET A 491 -11.69 -10.63 -16.18
CA MET A 491 -11.63 -9.33 -15.50
C MET A 491 -12.29 -9.32 -14.11
N VAL A 492 -13.19 -10.27 -13.82
CA VAL A 492 -13.94 -10.36 -12.55
C VAL A 492 -13.81 -11.71 -11.83
N GLU A 493 -12.89 -12.56 -12.29
CA GLU A 493 -12.65 -13.93 -11.79
C GLU A 493 -12.27 -14.01 -10.31
N SER A 494 -11.50 -13.04 -9.79
CA SER A 494 -11.11 -13.02 -8.37
C SER A 494 -12.30 -12.90 -7.42
N GLY A 495 -13.44 -12.41 -7.91
CA GLY A 495 -14.65 -12.26 -7.15
C GLY A 495 -14.66 -11.17 -6.08
N VAL A 496 -13.50 -10.59 -5.76
CA VAL A 496 -13.31 -9.58 -4.71
C VAL A 496 -13.29 -8.15 -5.25
N SER A 497 -13.09 -7.96 -6.57
CA SER A 497 -13.09 -6.62 -7.17
C SER A 497 -14.45 -5.94 -7.01
N GLN A 498 -14.47 -4.60 -6.98
CA GLN A 498 -15.74 -3.86 -6.83
C GLN A 498 -16.67 -4.15 -8.01
N ALA A 499 -16.14 -4.22 -9.24
CA ALA A 499 -16.90 -4.67 -10.41
C ALA A 499 -17.52 -6.06 -10.21
N ALA A 500 -16.75 -7.04 -9.70
CA ALA A 500 -17.25 -8.39 -9.46
C ALA A 500 -18.39 -8.39 -8.43
N LYS A 501 -18.28 -7.60 -7.36
CA LYS A 501 -19.33 -7.46 -6.33
C LYS A 501 -20.62 -6.90 -6.93
N VAL A 502 -20.53 -5.83 -7.73
CA VAL A 502 -21.72 -5.25 -8.38
C VAL A 502 -22.32 -6.24 -9.40
N ALA A 503 -21.51 -6.87 -10.24
CA ALA A 503 -21.98 -7.82 -11.24
C ALA A 503 -22.80 -8.98 -10.64
N ARG A 504 -22.44 -9.44 -9.43
CA ARG A 504 -23.15 -10.54 -8.75
C ARG A 504 -24.55 -10.20 -8.29
N ILE A 505 -24.77 -8.96 -7.85
CA ILE A 505 -26.05 -8.52 -7.27
C ILE A 505 -27.04 -8.01 -8.31
N ILE A 506 -26.63 -7.84 -9.58
CA ILE A 506 -27.53 -7.42 -10.66
C ILE A 506 -28.61 -8.49 -10.89
N PRO A 507 -29.91 -8.19 -10.68
CA PRO A 507 -30.97 -9.18 -10.85
C PRO A 507 -31.11 -9.62 -12.31
N ARG A 508 -31.12 -10.93 -12.56
CA ARG A 508 -31.08 -11.50 -13.92
C ARG A 508 -31.78 -12.84 -14.02
N VAL A 509 -32.25 -13.21 -15.22
CA VAL A 509 -32.79 -14.55 -15.50
C VAL A 509 -31.70 -15.47 -16.06
N ASN A 510 -30.97 -15.03 -17.09
CA ASN A 510 -29.89 -15.79 -17.72
C ASN A 510 -28.54 -15.10 -17.47
N ALA A 511 -27.50 -15.87 -17.17
CA ALA A 511 -26.15 -15.36 -16.89
C ALA A 511 -25.09 -16.03 -17.76
N TRP A 512 -24.29 -15.23 -18.48
CA TRP A 512 -23.23 -15.73 -19.36
C TRP A 512 -21.88 -15.14 -18.96
N ALA A 513 -20.90 -15.99 -18.71
CA ALA A 513 -19.50 -15.60 -18.59
C ALA A 513 -18.77 -15.98 -19.88
N VAL A 514 -18.30 -14.98 -20.63
CA VAL A 514 -17.72 -15.16 -21.96
C VAL A 514 -16.26 -14.72 -21.94
N SER A 515 -15.36 -15.62 -22.35
CA SER A 515 -13.92 -15.36 -22.29
C SER A 515 -13.14 -16.32 -23.19
N GLY A 516 -12.01 -15.87 -23.76
CA GLY A 516 -11.05 -16.78 -24.40
C GLY A 516 -10.17 -17.55 -23.42
N THR A 517 -9.98 -16.99 -22.22
CA THR A 517 -9.10 -17.50 -21.17
C THR A 517 -9.77 -17.22 -19.83
N PRO A 518 -10.76 -18.03 -19.40
CA PRO A 518 -11.53 -17.77 -18.19
C PRO A 518 -10.74 -17.93 -16.87
N LEU A 519 -9.44 -18.23 -16.97
CA LEU A 519 -8.50 -18.49 -15.87
C LEU A 519 -7.22 -17.67 -16.09
N ARG A 520 -6.73 -17.00 -15.04
CA ARG A 520 -5.46 -16.24 -15.09
C ARG A 520 -4.35 -16.88 -14.29
N LYS A 521 -4.62 -17.32 -13.05
CA LYS A 521 -3.61 -17.83 -12.12
C LYS A 521 -3.77 -19.32 -11.86
N ASP A 522 -4.93 -19.70 -11.34
CA ASP A 522 -5.23 -21.07 -10.94
C ASP A 522 -6.75 -21.32 -10.96
N ILE A 523 -7.17 -22.54 -10.60
CA ILE A 523 -8.58 -22.95 -10.65
C ILE A 523 -9.45 -22.16 -9.67
N GLN A 524 -8.90 -21.51 -8.65
CA GLN A 524 -9.66 -20.71 -7.69
C GLN A 524 -10.36 -19.52 -8.35
N ASP A 525 -9.84 -19.04 -9.48
CA ASP A 525 -10.44 -17.99 -10.31
C ASP A 525 -11.85 -18.40 -10.82
N LEU A 526 -12.12 -19.70 -11.03
CA LEU A 526 -13.45 -20.19 -11.45
C LEU A 526 -14.51 -19.99 -10.38
N ARG A 527 -14.13 -20.01 -9.09
CA ARG A 527 -15.10 -19.81 -8.01
C ARG A 527 -15.77 -18.45 -8.13
N GLY A 528 -15.03 -17.41 -8.53
CA GLY A 528 -15.63 -16.10 -8.70
C GLY A 528 -16.65 -16.05 -9.85
N LEU A 529 -16.42 -16.82 -10.92
CA LEU A 529 -17.38 -17.03 -12.01
C LEU A 529 -18.61 -17.83 -11.53
N LEU A 530 -18.43 -18.88 -10.72
CA LEU A 530 -19.54 -19.63 -10.13
C LEU A 530 -20.41 -18.77 -9.21
N THR A 531 -19.81 -17.85 -8.44
CA THR A 531 -20.57 -16.87 -7.66
C THR A 531 -21.36 -15.92 -8.56
N PHE A 532 -20.82 -15.53 -9.72
CA PHE A 532 -21.58 -14.76 -10.71
C PHE A 532 -22.66 -15.59 -11.41
N LEU A 533 -22.49 -16.89 -11.60
CA LEU A 533 -23.54 -17.72 -12.18
C LEU A 533 -24.61 -18.14 -11.16
N TRP A 534 -24.44 -17.79 -9.87
CA TRP A 534 -25.26 -18.28 -8.76
C TRP A 534 -25.32 -19.82 -8.68
N TYR A 535 -24.19 -20.47 -8.96
CA TYR A 535 -24.09 -21.93 -8.88
C TYR A 535 -23.97 -22.36 -7.41
N GLU A 536 -25.10 -22.61 -6.75
CA GLU A 536 -25.13 -23.18 -5.39
C GLU A 536 -24.85 -24.69 -5.38
N PRO A 537 -24.17 -25.23 -4.35
CA PRO A 537 -23.72 -24.57 -3.11
C PRO A 537 -22.31 -23.92 -3.18
N PHE A 538 -21.63 -24.01 -4.33
CA PHE A 538 -20.22 -23.58 -4.45
C PHE A 538 -20.04 -22.06 -4.48
N ALA A 539 -21.07 -21.33 -4.91
CA ALA A 539 -21.09 -19.87 -4.88
C ALA A 539 -20.96 -19.32 -3.45
N ASN A 540 -21.68 -19.90 -2.48
CA ASN A 540 -21.71 -19.42 -1.09
C ASN A 540 -20.70 -20.12 -0.16
N SER A 541 -20.34 -21.38 -0.40
CA SER A 541 -19.44 -22.13 0.50
C SER A 541 -18.05 -22.34 -0.08
N LYS A 542 -17.06 -21.59 0.43
CA LYS A 542 -15.64 -21.82 0.10
C LYS A 542 -15.18 -23.22 0.53
N ILE A 543 -15.65 -23.70 1.69
CA ILE A 543 -15.23 -24.99 2.24
C ILE A 543 -15.63 -26.14 1.30
N LEU A 544 -16.80 -26.06 0.67
CA LEU A 544 -17.23 -27.05 -0.33
C LEU A 544 -16.39 -26.99 -1.60
N TRP A 545 -16.09 -25.78 -2.08
CA TRP A 545 -15.22 -25.58 -3.24
C TRP A 545 -13.83 -26.17 -3.04
N ASP A 546 -13.21 -25.93 -1.88
CA ASP A 546 -11.87 -26.42 -1.55
C ASP A 546 -11.83 -27.97 -1.42
N ARG A 547 -12.98 -28.63 -1.25
CA ARG A 547 -13.11 -30.09 -1.13
C ARG A 547 -13.51 -30.79 -2.44
N LEU A 548 -13.75 -30.04 -3.52
CA LEU A 548 -14.22 -30.59 -4.79
C LEU A 548 -13.20 -31.56 -5.39
N ASP A 549 -13.67 -32.74 -5.82
CA ASP A 549 -12.86 -33.77 -6.47
C ASP A 549 -12.85 -33.62 -8.00
N LYS A 550 -11.82 -34.17 -8.67
CA LYS A 550 -11.67 -34.06 -10.13
C LYS A 550 -12.84 -34.65 -10.94
N PRO A 551 -13.42 -35.82 -10.59
CA PRO A 551 -14.61 -36.35 -11.26
C PRO A 551 -15.83 -35.42 -11.18
N SER A 552 -16.19 -34.96 -9.98
CA SER A 552 -17.30 -34.02 -9.81
C SER A 552 -17.03 -32.69 -10.52
N PHE A 553 -15.79 -32.18 -10.46
CA PHE A 553 -15.38 -30.99 -11.19
C PHE A 553 -15.58 -31.16 -12.70
N ARG A 554 -15.15 -32.30 -13.27
CA ARG A 554 -15.32 -32.60 -14.69
C ARG A 554 -16.78 -32.62 -15.09
N GLU A 555 -17.63 -33.29 -14.33
CA GLU A 555 -19.06 -33.39 -14.62
C GLU A 555 -19.78 -32.03 -14.53
N ILE A 556 -19.44 -31.21 -13.54
CA ILE A 556 -20.00 -29.85 -13.39
C ILE A 556 -19.63 -28.98 -14.59
N PHE A 557 -18.33 -28.85 -14.90
CA PHE A 557 -17.88 -27.98 -15.98
C PHE A 557 -18.20 -28.51 -17.38
N ASN A 558 -18.40 -29.83 -17.55
CA ASN A 558 -18.95 -30.38 -18.78
C ASN A 558 -20.42 -29.97 -19.02
N ARG A 559 -21.17 -29.65 -17.97
CA ARG A 559 -22.57 -29.20 -18.10
C ARG A 559 -22.70 -27.70 -18.28
N ILE A 560 -21.85 -26.90 -17.63
CA ILE A 560 -22.00 -25.44 -17.57
C ILE A 560 -21.03 -24.65 -18.45
N ALA A 561 -20.01 -25.28 -19.03
CA ALA A 561 -19.01 -24.60 -19.85
C ALA A 561 -18.85 -25.26 -21.22
N LEU A 562 -18.64 -24.46 -22.26
CA LEU A 562 -18.37 -24.90 -23.63
C LEU A 562 -17.07 -24.30 -24.18
N ARG A 563 -16.32 -25.08 -24.98
CA ARG A 563 -15.09 -24.62 -25.65
C ARG A 563 -14.82 -25.30 -27.00
N HIS A 564 -14.65 -24.47 -28.03
CA HIS A 564 -13.92 -24.83 -29.24
C HIS A 564 -12.49 -24.28 -29.20
N THR A 565 -11.54 -25.03 -29.77
CA THR A 565 -10.17 -24.58 -30.05
C THR A 565 -9.93 -24.64 -31.54
N LYS A 566 -9.04 -23.77 -32.07
CA LYS A 566 -8.69 -23.74 -33.50
C LYS A 566 -8.24 -25.11 -34.00
N ASP A 567 -7.55 -25.87 -33.14
CA ASP A 567 -7.12 -27.24 -33.43
C ASP A 567 -8.27 -28.23 -33.63
N LYS A 568 -9.32 -28.14 -32.81
CA LYS A 568 -10.49 -29.04 -32.90
C LYS A 568 -11.38 -28.73 -34.09
N ILE A 569 -11.35 -27.50 -34.59
CA ILE A 569 -12.17 -27.05 -35.73
C ILE A 569 -11.36 -26.86 -37.02
N ARG A 570 -10.13 -27.38 -37.13
CA ARG A 570 -9.28 -27.20 -38.33
C ARG A 570 -9.95 -27.64 -39.64
N GLY A 571 -10.85 -28.61 -39.59
CA GLY A 571 -11.63 -29.06 -40.75
C GLY A 571 -12.75 -28.09 -41.16
N GLU A 572 -13.17 -27.21 -40.27
CA GLU A 572 -14.24 -26.22 -40.48
C GLU A 572 -13.71 -24.80 -40.68
N LEU A 573 -12.48 -24.51 -40.20
CA LEU A 573 -11.82 -23.20 -40.30
C LEU A 573 -10.34 -23.37 -40.71
N GLN A 574 -10.01 -23.00 -41.95
CA GLN A 574 -8.64 -23.04 -42.45
C GLN A 574 -7.86 -21.78 -42.04
N LEU A 575 -6.86 -21.94 -41.16
CA LEU A 575 -5.98 -20.86 -40.71
C LEU A 575 -4.56 -21.04 -41.25
N PRO A 576 -3.86 -19.96 -41.65
CA PRO A 576 -2.45 -20.04 -42.04
C PRO A 576 -1.55 -20.41 -40.85
N PRO A 577 -0.41 -21.09 -41.08
CA PRO A 577 0.51 -21.48 -40.01
C PRO A 577 1.19 -20.26 -39.36
N GLN A 578 1.22 -20.20 -38.02
CA GLN A 578 1.96 -19.17 -37.28
C GLN A 578 3.47 -19.48 -37.28
N LYS A 579 4.31 -18.57 -37.78
CA LYS A 579 5.77 -18.61 -37.62
C LYS A 579 6.20 -17.66 -36.49
N ARG A 580 7.00 -18.15 -35.54
CA ARG A 580 7.62 -17.32 -34.49
C ARG A 580 9.12 -17.30 -34.71
N ILE A 581 9.70 -16.11 -34.85
CA ILE A 581 11.14 -15.90 -35.03
C ILE A 581 11.65 -15.15 -33.80
N VAL A 582 12.68 -15.68 -33.15
CA VAL A 582 13.36 -15.03 -32.03
C VAL A 582 14.64 -14.41 -32.56
N ILE A 583 14.78 -13.09 -32.45
CA ILE A 583 15.97 -12.34 -32.87
C ILE A 583 16.72 -11.90 -31.62
N THR A 584 17.94 -12.40 -31.46
CA THR A 584 18.85 -11.99 -30.36
C THR A 584 19.63 -10.77 -30.80
N VAL A 585 19.48 -9.66 -30.07
CA VAL A 585 20.21 -8.40 -30.32
C VAL A 585 21.30 -8.26 -29.25
N PRO A 586 22.59 -8.19 -29.62
CA PRO A 586 23.67 -7.93 -28.66
C PRO A 586 23.63 -6.48 -28.18
N PHE A 587 24.10 -6.23 -26.96
CA PHE A 587 24.32 -4.87 -26.48
C PHE A 587 25.48 -4.20 -27.23
N THR A 588 25.42 -2.87 -27.33
CA THR A 588 26.60 -2.06 -27.65
C THR A 588 27.59 -2.10 -26.47
N ALA A 589 28.87 -1.78 -26.71
CA ALA A 589 29.88 -1.77 -25.64
C ALA A 589 29.51 -0.84 -24.48
N ILE A 590 28.86 0.29 -24.76
CA ILE A 590 28.41 1.26 -23.75
C ILE A 590 27.24 0.68 -22.93
N GLU A 591 26.27 0.06 -23.58
CA GLU A 591 25.14 -0.60 -22.91
C GLU A 591 25.59 -1.79 -22.07
N GLU A 592 26.51 -2.60 -22.58
CA GLU A 592 27.09 -3.74 -21.87
C GLU A 592 27.83 -3.31 -20.61
N GLN A 593 28.63 -2.24 -20.69
CA GLN A 593 29.33 -1.69 -19.53
C GLN A 593 28.36 -1.13 -18.49
N ASN A 594 27.34 -0.37 -18.91
CA ASN A 594 26.30 0.14 -18.02
C ASN A 594 25.51 -1.00 -17.37
N TYR A 595 25.13 -2.02 -18.15
CA TYR A 595 24.40 -3.18 -17.65
C TYR A 595 25.23 -3.96 -16.62
N SER A 596 26.51 -4.22 -16.92
CA SER A 596 27.43 -4.93 -16.03
C SER A 596 27.64 -4.19 -14.71
N GLU A 597 27.76 -2.86 -14.73
CA GLU A 597 27.84 -2.05 -13.52
C GLU A 597 26.55 -2.15 -12.68
N LEU A 598 25.38 -2.14 -13.31
CA LEU A 598 24.11 -2.32 -12.60
C LEU A 598 23.97 -3.72 -11.99
N VAL A 599 24.48 -4.76 -12.67
CA VAL A 599 24.54 -6.13 -12.11
C VAL A 599 25.44 -6.14 -10.88
N ARG A 600 26.61 -5.50 -10.93
CA ARG A 600 27.50 -5.38 -9.78
C ARG A 600 26.83 -4.65 -8.61
N GLN A 601 26.17 -3.53 -8.86
CA GLN A 601 25.42 -2.79 -7.83
C GLN A 601 24.25 -3.60 -7.26
N MET A 602 23.58 -4.40 -8.08
CA MET A 602 22.57 -5.35 -7.60
C MET A 602 23.20 -6.37 -6.67
N CYS A 603 24.32 -6.99 -7.05
CA CYS A 603 25.02 -7.95 -6.18
C CYS A 603 25.37 -7.30 -4.84
N ASP A 604 25.99 -6.12 -4.85
CA ASP A 604 26.32 -5.36 -3.63
C ASP A 604 25.08 -5.07 -2.77
N ALA A 605 23.98 -4.61 -3.40
CA ALA A 605 22.73 -4.25 -2.71
C ALA A 605 21.93 -5.46 -2.19
N CYS A 606 22.19 -6.66 -2.73
CA CYS A 606 21.63 -7.94 -2.30
C CYS A 606 22.64 -8.76 -1.47
N TRP A 607 23.82 -8.20 -1.15
CA TRP A 607 24.91 -8.86 -0.41
C TRP A 607 25.38 -10.18 -1.05
N LEU A 608 25.44 -10.18 -2.38
CA LEU A 608 25.91 -11.28 -3.19
C LEU A 608 27.31 -10.98 -3.75
N SER A 609 28.10 -12.02 -3.96
CA SER A 609 29.31 -11.96 -4.77
C SER A 609 28.95 -11.76 -6.25
N PRO A 610 29.92 -11.40 -7.11
CA PRO A 610 29.71 -11.33 -8.56
C PRO A 610 29.17 -12.63 -9.17
N GLU A 611 29.47 -13.78 -8.55
CA GLU A 611 29.00 -15.11 -8.94
C GLU A 611 27.59 -15.43 -8.40
N GLY A 612 26.99 -14.53 -7.63
CA GLY A 612 25.65 -14.69 -7.05
C GLY A 612 25.62 -15.43 -5.71
N LEU A 613 26.76 -15.61 -5.04
CA LEU A 613 26.83 -16.31 -3.75
C LEU A 613 26.67 -15.32 -2.57
N PRO A 614 25.96 -15.68 -1.48
CA PRO A 614 25.80 -14.79 -0.34
C PRO A 614 27.14 -14.51 0.35
N LEU A 615 27.45 -13.23 0.58
CA LEU A 615 28.68 -12.77 1.24
C LEU A 615 28.75 -13.15 2.72
N ARG A 616 27.62 -13.51 3.33
CA ARG A 616 27.54 -13.98 4.72
C ARG A 616 26.74 -15.28 4.80
N GLN A 617 27.21 -16.23 5.60
CA GLN A 617 26.60 -17.54 5.76
C GLN A 617 25.24 -17.53 6.50
N ASP A 618 24.92 -16.45 7.20
CA ASP A 618 23.70 -16.29 8.00
C ASP A 618 22.47 -15.86 7.17
N ARG A 619 22.66 -15.45 5.91
CA ARG A 619 21.58 -14.93 5.05
C ARG A 619 21.24 -15.90 3.94
N ASN A 620 20.04 -16.49 4.02
CA ASN A 620 19.48 -17.32 2.96
C ASN A 620 19.01 -16.46 1.77
N ILE A 621 19.27 -16.91 0.54
CA ILE A 621 18.81 -16.30 -0.72
C ILE A 621 17.28 -16.28 -0.79
N ASP A 622 16.62 -17.28 -0.18
CA ASP A 622 15.15 -17.39 -0.14
C ASP A 622 14.50 -16.44 0.88
N HIS A 623 15.28 -15.60 1.57
CA HIS A 623 14.73 -14.65 2.53
C HIS A 623 13.86 -13.59 1.81
N PRO A 624 12.63 -13.30 2.30
CA PRO A 624 11.70 -12.39 1.62
C PRO A 624 12.28 -11.02 1.28
N GLU A 625 13.10 -10.44 2.16
CA GLU A 625 13.77 -9.15 1.91
C GLU A 625 14.71 -9.21 0.70
N VAL A 626 15.48 -10.30 0.56
CA VAL A 626 16.43 -10.48 -0.55
C VAL A 626 15.67 -10.66 -1.85
N ILE A 627 14.60 -11.47 -1.84
CA ILE A 627 13.72 -11.67 -3.00
C ILE A 627 13.10 -10.36 -3.46
N GLU A 628 12.57 -9.54 -2.55
CA GLU A 628 11.97 -8.25 -2.91
C GLU A 628 13.03 -7.28 -3.49
N ARG A 629 14.23 -7.21 -2.90
CA ARG A 629 15.34 -6.43 -3.47
C ARG A 629 15.75 -6.93 -4.85
N MET A 630 15.85 -8.24 -5.05
CA MET A 630 16.15 -8.84 -6.36
C MET A 630 15.05 -8.55 -7.38
N ARG A 631 13.77 -8.56 -7.00
CA ARG A 631 12.65 -8.16 -7.88
C ARG A 631 12.76 -6.70 -8.30
N GLU A 632 13.08 -5.81 -7.38
CA GLU A 632 13.30 -4.39 -7.69
C GLU A 632 14.44 -4.19 -8.69
N TRP A 633 15.56 -4.89 -8.48
CA TRP A 633 16.71 -4.84 -9.39
C TRP A 633 16.45 -5.51 -10.73
N LEU A 634 15.74 -6.64 -10.77
CA LEU A 634 15.34 -7.30 -12.01
C LEU A 634 14.49 -6.37 -12.87
N MET A 635 13.57 -5.62 -12.26
CA MET A 635 12.81 -4.60 -12.97
C MET A 635 13.72 -3.51 -13.56
N ARG A 636 14.73 -3.05 -12.79
CA ARG A 636 15.69 -2.05 -13.24
C ARG A 636 16.61 -2.56 -14.36
N LEU A 637 17.07 -3.81 -14.28
CA LEU A 637 17.89 -4.45 -15.32
C LEU A 637 17.09 -4.61 -16.61
N ARG A 638 15.84 -5.10 -16.52
CA ARG A 638 14.93 -5.22 -17.68
C ARG A 638 14.64 -3.87 -18.34
N GLN A 639 14.51 -2.81 -17.55
CA GLN A 639 14.35 -1.45 -18.08
C GLN A 639 15.61 -1.00 -18.82
N THR A 640 16.79 -1.34 -18.29
CA THR A 640 18.08 -0.99 -18.90
C THR A 640 18.31 -1.72 -20.23
N CYS A 641 17.84 -2.96 -20.36
CA CYS A 641 17.83 -3.70 -21.64
C CYS A 641 17.03 -2.99 -22.74
N LEU A 642 16.05 -2.15 -22.39
CA LEU A 642 15.32 -1.33 -23.35
C LEU A 642 16.10 -0.05 -23.65
N HIS A 643 16.55 0.65 -22.60
CA HIS A 643 17.42 1.81 -22.69
C HIS A 643 17.93 2.19 -21.28
N ALA A 644 19.18 2.66 -21.19
CA ALA A 644 19.78 3.15 -19.94
C ALA A 644 18.98 4.23 -19.16
N HIS A 645 18.08 4.98 -19.82
CA HIS A 645 17.26 6.06 -19.24
C HIS A 645 15.82 5.65 -18.92
N VAL A 646 15.43 4.40 -19.14
CA VAL A 646 14.08 3.91 -18.83
C VAL A 646 14.00 3.62 -17.33
N GLY A 647 12.97 4.17 -16.67
CA GLY A 647 12.71 4.01 -15.24
C GLY A 647 13.18 5.19 -14.39
N LYS A 648 12.37 5.54 -13.37
CA LYS A 648 12.62 6.71 -12.49
C LYS A 648 13.96 6.64 -11.76
N ARG A 649 14.38 5.45 -11.33
CA ARG A 649 15.67 5.25 -10.66
C ARG A 649 16.85 5.45 -11.61
N ASN A 650 16.74 4.93 -12.84
CA ASN A 650 17.76 5.08 -13.88
C ASN A 650 17.93 6.54 -14.33
N ARG A 651 16.81 7.26 -14.54
CA ARG A 651 16.85 8.70 -14.88
C ARG A 651 17.55 9.53 -13.80
N ARG A 652 17.20 9.30 -12.53
CA ARG A 652 17.84 9.98 -11.40
C ARG A 652 19.32 9.65 -11.29
N ALA A 653 19.67 8.38 -11.48
CA ALA A 653 21.07 7.95 -11.45
C ALA A 653 21.90 8.64 -12.53
N LEU A 654 21.30 8.95 -13.68
CA LEU A 654 21.95 9.68 -14.79
C LEU A 654 21.64 11.19 -14.77
N GLY A 655 21.23 11.75 -13.61
CA GLY A 655 21.08 13.18 -13.38
C GLY A 655 19.88 13.86 -14.07
N ALA A 656 18.99 13.12 -14.73
CA ALA A 656 17.85 13.69 -15.45
C ALA A 656 16.58 13.72 -14.58
N LYS A 657 15.97 14.91 -14.41
CA LYS A 657 14.69 15.07 -13.69
C LYS A 657 13.48 14.90 -14.62
N ASN A 658 13.41 15.66 -15.72
CA ASN A 658 12.40 15.56 -16.79
C ASN A 658 13.00 16.07 -18.11
N GLY A 659 13.10 15.21 -19.13
CA GLY A 659 13.68 15.56 -20.44
C GLY A 659 13.58 14.39 -21.42
N PRO A 660 13.96 14.60 -22.70
CA PRO A 660 14.08 13.52 -23.67
C PRO A 660 15.01 12.40 -23.16
N LEU A 661 14.88 11.20 -23.73
CA LEU A 661 15.84 10.13 -23.47
C LEU A 661 17.22 10.57 -23.96
N ARG A 662 18.26 10.34 -23.16
CA ARG A 662 19.64 10.64 -23.54
C ARG A 662 20.06 9.71 -24.66
N THR A 663 20.93 10.16 -25.56
CA THR A 663 21.59 9.22 -26.50
C THR A 663 22.57 8.30 -25.77
N VAL A 664 23.02 7.23 -26.42
CA VAL A 664 24.03 6.33 -25.85
C VAL A 664 25.34 7.09 -25.54
N ASP A 665 25.72 8.06 -26.38
CA ASP A 665 26.89 8.92 -26.14
C ASP A 665 26.70 9.88 -24.96
N GLU A 666 25.51 10.46 -24.81
CA GLU A 666 25.20 11.29 -23.65
C GLU A 666 25.19 10.49 -22.35
N VAL A 667 24.83 9.20 -22.41
CA VAL A 667 24.96 8.27 -21.27
C VAL A 667 26.43 8.02 -20.97
N LEU A 668 27.26 7.81 -21.99
CA LEU A 668 28.71 7.63 -21.82
C LEU A 668 29.37 8.85 -21.16
N GLU A 669 29.01 10.07 -21.56
CA GLU A 669 29.54 11.29 -20.94
C GLU A 669 29.18 11.37 -19.45
N VAL A 670 27.95 11.00 -19.07
CA VAL A 670 27.57 10.94 -17.65
C VAL A 670 28.35 9.86 -16.90
N MET A 671 28.59 8.70 -17.51
CA MET A 671 29.40 7.64 -16.91
C MET A 671 30.85 8.10 -16.68
N ILE A 672 31.42 8.87 -17.62
CA ILE A 672 32.75 9.48 -17.48
C ILE A 672 32.76 10.48 -16.32
N ASP A 673 31.79 11.40 -16.27
CA ASP A 673 31.70 12.43 -15.21
C ASP A 673 31.54 11.81 -13.81
N GLN A 674 30.74 10.74 -13.70
CA GLN A 674 30.55 9.99 -12.45
C GLN A 674 31.82 9.26 -12.02
N ASN A 675 32.52 8.61 -12.97
CA ASN A 675 33.77 7.93 -12.69
C ASN A 675 34.88 8.93 -12.29
N ASP A 676 34.96 10.07 -12.97
CA ASP A 676 35.90 11.15 -12.66
C ASP A 676 35.66 11.72 -11.25
N SER A 677 34.39 11.97 -10.90
CA SER A 677 34.01 12.44 -9.57
C SER A 677 34.37 11.42 -8.48
N ALA A 678 34.11 10.13 -8.72
CA ALA A 678 34.48 9.06 -7.80
C ALA A 678 36.00 8.91 -7.67
N LEU A 679 36.74 8.99 -8.78
CA LEU A 679 38.20 8.94 -8.80
C LEU A 679 38.79 10.06 -7.95
N LYS A 680 38.36 11.31 -8.18
CA LYS A 680 38.84 12.48 -7.45
C LYS A 680 38.50 12.41 -5.96
N ALA A 681 37.33 11.88 -5.60
CA ALA A 681 36.97 11.66 -4.20
C ALA A 681 37.89 10.63 -3.51
N GLU A 682 38.17 9.49 -4.14
CA GLU A 682 39.04 8.46 -3.55
C GLU A 682 40.51 8.91 -3.50
N VAL A 683 40.99 9.65 -4.50
CA VAL A 683 42.32 10.27 -4.49
C VAL A 683 42.47 11.25 -3.33
N ARG A 684 41.45 12.08 -3.09
CA ARG A 684 41.45 13.02 -1.96
C ARG A 684 41.62 12.29 -0.62
N GLU A 685 40.95 11.16 -0.45
CA GLU A 685 41.10 10.33 0.75
C GLU A 685 42.51 9.74 0.88
N VAL A 686 43.14 9.31 -0.22
CA VAL A 686 44.54 8.85 -0.21
C VAL A 686 45.48 9.97 0.27
N ILE A 687 45.31 11.20 -0.23
CA ILE A 687 46.12 12.35 0.17
C ILE A 687 45.92 12.67 1.67
N LEU A 688 44.68 12.61 2.17
CA LEU A 688 44.40 12.80 3.60
C LEU A 688 45.05 11.74 4.48
N LEU A 689 45.07 10.48 4.04
CA LEU A 689 45.74 9.39 4.76
C LEU A 689 47.27 9.61 4.81
N GLU A 690 47.86 10.12 3.73
CA GLU A 690 49.29 10.51 3.69
C GLU A 690 49.57 11.65 4.69
N LEU A 691 48.72 12.68 4.75
CA LEU A 691 48.81 13.77 5.73
C LEU A 691 48.71 13.25 7.16
N LYS A 692 47.73 12.38 7.46
CA LYS A 692 47.58 11.75 8.78
C LYS A 692 48.82 10.96 9.20
N ARG A 693 49.45 10.21 8.29
CA ARG A 693 50.71 9.51 8.55
C ARG A 693 51.85 10.49 8.87
N GLY A 694 51.89 11.63 8.20
CA GLY A 694 52.77 12.76 8.53
C GLY A 694 52.52 13.29 9.95
N HIS A 695 51.26 13.50 10.33
CA HIS A 695 50.87 13.97 11.67
C HIS A 695 51.24 12.99 12.78
N ILE A 696 50.99 11.68 12.61
CA ILE A 696 51.35 10.66 13.59
C ILE A 696 52.86 10.67 13.85
N ARG A 697 53.68 10.88 12.79
CA ARG A 697 55.13 11.06 12.95
C ARG A 697 55.48 12.37 13.65
N ALA A 698 54.86 13.48 13.26
CA ALA A 698 55.11 14.79 13.86
C ALA A 698 54.73 14.87 15.35
N ASN A 699 53.81 14.02 15.82
CA ASN A 699 53.30 14.04 17.20
C ASN A 699 54.13 13.21 18.20
N ALA A 700 55.11 12.42 17.75
CA ALA A 700 55.88 11.54 18.61
C ALA A 700 56.94 12.28 19.44
N LYS A 701 56.72 12.42 20.75
CA LYS A 701 57.63 13.16 21.66
C LYS A 701 59.00 12.50 21.81
N ASN A 702 59.07 11.17 21.76
CA ASN A 702 60.32 10.40 21.89
C ASN A 702 61.25 10.53 20.67
N VAL A 703 60.78 11.08 19.55
CA VAL A 703 61.58 11.27 18.33
C VAL A 703 61.98 12.74 18.20
N GLU A 704 63.26 13.04 18.41
CA GLU A 704 63.76 14.41 18.38
C GLU A 704 63.71 15.04 16.97
N THR A 705 63.84 14.22 15.92
CA THR A 705 63.75 14.62 14.51
C THR A 705 62.32 14.52 13.93
N ARG A 706 61.29 14.42 14.76
CA ARG A 706 59.90 14.15 14.34
C ARG A 706 59.41 15.02 13.19
N SER A 707 59.59 16.33 13.28
CA SER A 707 59.15 17.30 12.27
C SER A 707 59.90 17.12 10.94
N LEU A 708 61.20 16.81 11.00
CA LEU A 708 62.01 16.48 9.83
C LEU A 708 61.54 15.17 9.16
N THR A 709 61.14 14.16 9.95
CA THR A 709 60.65 12.88 9.42
C THR A 709 59.23 12.94 8.87
N ALA A 710 58.46 13.98 9.22
CA ALA A 710 57.10 14.22 8.73
C ALA A 710 57.09 14.98 7.38
N LEU A 711 58.08 15.87 7.14
CA LEU A 711 58.20 16.67 5.92
C LEU A 711 58.04 15.89 4.59
N PRO A 712 58.60 14.67 4.41
CA PRO A 712 58.42 13.92 3.17
C PRO A 712 56.97 13.55 2.87
N TYR A 713 56.15 13.32 3.90
CA TYR A 713 54.73 12.98 3.73
C TYR A 713 53.94 14.21 3.28
N TYR A 714 54.16 15.36 3.94
CA TYR A 714 53.51 16.60 3.55
C TYR A 714 53.94 17.07 2.15
N SER A 715 55.21 16.91 1.79
CA SER A 715 55.74 17.28 0.47
C SER A 715 55.15 16.42 -0.64
N ARG A 716 55.03 15.10 -0.42
CA ARG A 716 54.39 14.18 -1.38
C ARG A 716 52.89 14.48 -1.52
N ALA A 717 52.21 14.74 -0.41
CA ALA A 717 50.80 15.14 -0.42
C ALA A 717 50.59 16.46 -1.20
N LEU A 718 51.51 17.43 -1.05
CA LEU A 718 51.46 18.69 -1.79
C LEU A 718 51.61 18.47 -3.30
N GLU A 719 52.63 17.72 -3.72
CA GLU A 719 52.88 17.42 -5.14
C GLU A 719 51.65 16.78 -5.80
N GLN A 720 51.09 15.74 -5.15
CA GLN A 720 49.87 15.10 -5.64
C GLN A 720 48.69 16.07 -5.69
N THR A 721 48.50 16.90 -4.66
CA THR A 721 47.39 17.85 -4.63
C THR A 721 47.49 18.88 -5.76
N GLN A 722 48.70 19.41 -6.02
CA GLN A 722 48.95 20.40 -7.08
C GLN A 722 48.64 19.86 -8.47
N ASP A 723 48.96 18.59 -8.74
CA ASP A 723 48.60 17.93 -9.99
C ASP A 723 47.07 17.92 -10.21
N TYR A 724 46.29 17.63 -9.17
CA TYR A 724 44.83 17.62 -9.26
C TYR A 724 44.20 19.02 -9.26
N VAL A 725 44.81 20.00 -8.59
CA VAL A 725 44.39 21.41 -8.71
C VAL A 725 44.56 21.89 -10.15
N LYS A 726 45.69 21.59 -10.78
CA LYS A 726 45.93 21.89 -12.19
C LYS A 726 44.93 21.18 -13.09
N ALA A 727 44.73 19.87 -12.91
CA ALA A 727 43.77 19.10 -13.70
C ALA A 727 42.33 19.64 -13.56
N CYS A 728 41.91 20.05 -12.36
CA CYS A 728 40.59 20.64 -12.15
C CYS A 728 40.44 22.01 -12.80
N ARG A 729 41.49 22.84 -12.82
CA ARG A 729 41.50 24.13 -13.54
C ARG A 729 41.39 23.91 -15.05
N ASP A 730 42.14 22.95 -15.59
CA ASP A 730 42.09 22.58 -17.01
C ASP A 730 40.71 22.05 -17.41
N ASP A 731 40.08 21.22 -16.57
CA ASP A 731 38.72 20.71 -16.78
C ASP A 731 37.67 21.83 -16.83
N ILE A 732 37.78 22.83 -15.94
CA ILE A 732 36.86 23.98 -15.93
C ILE A 732 37.05 24.80 -17.20
N ALA A 733 38.30 25.06 -17.61
CA ALA A 733 38.59 25.79 -18.84
C ALA A 733 38.07 25.06 -20.08
N ALA A 734 38.22 23.73 -20.13
CA ALA A 734 37.69 22.91 -21.23
C ALA A 734 36.15 22.97 -21.31
N GLU A 735 35.45 22.90 -20.18
CA GLU A 735 33.99 23.03 -20.15
C GLU A 735 33.50 24.44 -20.50
N GLN A 736 34.20 25.49 -20.04
CA GLN A 736 33.89 26.87 -20.44
C GLN A 736 34.04 27.07 -21.95
N LYS A 737 35.09 26.49 -22.55
CA LYS A 737 35.31 26.50 -24.00
C LYS A 737 34.21 25.76 -24.76
N LYS A 738 33.71 24.62 -24.26
CA LYS A 738 32.59 23.89 -24.86
C LYS A 738 31.30 24.71 -24.90
N LEU A 739 31.11 25.61 -23.93
CA LEU A 739 29.95 26.51 -23.85
C LEU A 739 30.12 27.83 -24.61
N GLY A 740 31.26 28.05 -25.28
CA GLY A 740 31.55 29.30 -25.99
C GLY A 740 31.71 30.52 -25.07
N LEU A 741 32.05 30.28 -23.80
CA LEU A 741 32.29 31.33 -22.82
C LEU A 741 33.79 31.67 -22.80
N ASP A 742 34.19 32.66 -23.61
CA ASP A 742 35.58 33.15 -23.67
C ASP A 742 35.98 34.00 -22.45
N ALA A 743 35.00 34.45 -21.66
CA ALA A 743 35.21 35.19 -20.42
C ALA A 743 34.72 34.37 -19.21
N PRO A 744 35.38 34.48 -18.04
CA PRO A 744 34.83 33.93 -16.80
C PRO A 744 33.42 34.48 -16.61
N ILE A 745 32.44 33.59 -16.44
CA ILE A 745 31.03 33.96 -16.16
C ILE A 745 31.05 35.02 -15.06
N SER A 746 30.50 36.21 -15.35
CA SER A 746 30.37 37.29 -14.38
C SER A 746 29.75 36.71 -13.10
N GLU A 747 30.38 36.96 -11.96
CA GLU A 747 29.93 36.46 -10.65
C GLU A 747 28.46 36.83 -10.39
N ASP A 748 27.98 37.98 -10.93
CA ASP A 748 26.58 38.40 -10.89
C ASP A 748 25.60 37.46 -11.61
N THR A 749 26.03 36.72 -12.63
CA THR A 749 25.18 35.77 -13.37
C THR A 749 24.93 34.47 -12.59
N LEU A 750 25.81 34.14 -11.66
CA LEU A 750 25.68 33.00 -10.72
C LEU A 750 24.93 33.39 -9.44
N LEU A 751 24.71 34.70 -9.23
CA LEU A 751 24.04 35.28 -8.07
C LEU A 751 22.52 35.47 -8.26
N GLY A 752 21.99 35.17 -9.45
CA GLY A 752 20.57 35.27 -9.74
C GLY A 752 19.78 34.07 -9.20
N ASN A 753 19.14 34.27 -8.04
CA ASN A 753 18.04 33.49 -7.44
C ASN A 753 18.19 31.95 -7.43
N GLU A 754 18.13 31.35 -6.24
CA GLU A 754 17.93 29.90 -6.04
C GLU A 754 16.65 29.35 -6.72
N ASP A 755 15.81 30.24 -7.27
CA ASP A 755 14.58 29.94 -8.02
C ASP A 755 14.72 29.96 -9.56
N VAL A 756 15.90 30.24 -10.13
CA VAL A 756 16.11 30.06 -11.59
C VAL A 756 16.45 28.60 -11.84
N GLU A 757 15.63 27.92 -12.64
CA GLU A 757 15.93 26.59 -13.17
C GLU A 757 17.33 26.60 -13.81
N HIS A 758 18.34 26.13 -13.08
CA HIS A 758 19.70 26.03 -13.60
C HIS A 758 19.68 25.16 -14.85
N ASP A 759 19.99 25.76 -16.00
CA ASP A 759 20.25 25.03 -17.23
C ASP A 759 21.32 23.95 -16.96
N ASP A 760 21.05 22.70 -17.35
CA ASP A 760 21.85 21.49 -17.04
C ASP A 760 23.35 21.68 -17.41
N LYS A 761 23.63 22.60 -18.34
CA LYS A 761 24.98 22.97 -18.79
C LYS A 761 25.78 23.78 -17.76
N THR A 762 25.15 24.71 -17.05
CA THR A 762 25.82 25.52 -16.01
C THR A 762 26.11 24.72 -14.74
N GLY A 763 25.29 23.69 -14.46
CA GLY A 763 25.47 22.81 -13.31
C GLY A 763 26.79 22.02 -13.32
N ARG A 764 27.31 21.64 -14.49
CA ARG A 764 28.60 20.92 -14.61
C ARG A 764 29.79 21.76 -14.16
N ILE A 765 29.81 23.05 -14.51
CA ILE A 765 30.87 23.98 -14.08
C ILE A 765 30.85 24.15 -12.56
N VAL A 766 29.66 24.31 -11.97
CA VAL A 766 29.50 24.43 -10.51
C VAL A 766 30.01 23.16 -9.81
N ALA A 767 29.70 21.97 -10.32
CA ALA A 767 30.19 20.72 -9.78
C ALA A 767 31.73 20.61 -9.84
N LYS A 768 32.34 20.99 -10.97
CA LYS A 768 33.82 20.99 -11.13
C LYS A 768 34.50 22.02 -10.23
N ARG A 769 33.92 23.22 -10.05
CA ARG A 769 34.42 24.23 -9.09
C ARG A 769 34.38 23.74 -7.65
N ARG A 770 33.33 23.00 -7.27
CA ARG A 770 33.24 22.38 -5.94
C ARG A 770 34.37 21.38 -5.71
N ILE A 771 34.74 20.58 -6.72
CA ILE A 771 35.86 19.64 -6.62
C ILE A 771 37.20 20.39 -6.53
N LEU A 772 37.40 21.43 -7.35
CA LEU A 772 38.60 22.29 -7.26
C LEU A 772 38.79 22.86 -5.85
N ARG A 773 37.71 23.35 -5.24
CA ARG A 773 37.73 23.87 -3.86
C ARG A 773 38.23 22.83 -2.85
N LEU A 774 37.83 21.57 -2.97
CA LEU A 774 38.27 20.50 -2.07
C LEU A 774 39.78 20.22 -2.17
N PHE A 775 40.37 20.35 -3.36
CA PHE A 775 41.81 20.20 -3.54
C PHE A 775 42.58 21.46 -3.13
N LEU A 776 42.04 22.66 -3.34
CA LEU A 776 42.62 23.90 -2.82
C LEU A 776 42.65 23.91 -1.28
N GLU A 777 41.62 23.38 -0.61
CA GLU A 777 41.62 23.20 0.85
C GLU A 777 42.77 22.26 1.31
N LEU A 778 43.03 21.19 0.55
CA LEU A 778 44.19 20.31 0.81
C LEU A 778 45.52 21.01 0.52
N GLU A 779 45.61 21.78 -0.56
CA GLU A 779 46.85 22.48 -0.94
C GLU A 779 47.24 23.52 0.12
N HIS A 780 46.23 24.25 0.62
CA HIS A 780 46.35 25.14 1.78
C HIS A 780 46.91 24.38 3.00
N ALA A 781 46.29 23.25 3.36
CA ALA A 781 46.71 22.47 4.53
C ALA A 781 48.13 21.92 4.38
N CYS A 782 48.49 21.41 3.20
CA CYS A 782 49.84 20.95 2.88
C CYS A 782 50.88 22.07 3.05
N HIS A 783 50.63 23.25 2.47
CA HIS A 783 51.54 24.39 2.62
C HIS A 783 51.68 24.81 4.08
N PHE A 784 50.58 24.91 4.82
CA PHE A 784 50.58 25.27 6.23
C PHE A 784 51.40 24.27 7.07
N PHE A 785 51.15 22.96 6.94
CA PHE A 785 51.85 21.95 7.72
C PHE A 785 53.34 21.83 7.38
N ILE A 786 53.73 22.09 6.13
CA ILE A 786 55.15 22.18 5.76
C ILE A 786 55.79 23.40 6.46
N GLY A 787 55.15 24.57 6.42
CA GLY A 787 55.60 25.77 7.13
C GLY A 787 55.75 25.51 8.63
N THR A 788 54.75 24.87 9.25
CA THR A 788 54.79 24.47 10.66
C THR A 788 55.93 23.49 10.96
N ALA A 789 56.20 22.53 10.07
CA ALA A 789 57.31 21.60 10.25
C ALA A 789 58.67 22.31 10.19
N TYR A 790 58.87 23.26 9.28
CA TYR A 790 60.08 24.10 9.25
C TYR A 790 60.21 24.99 10.49
N TYR A 791 59.11 25.61 10.94
CA TYR A 791 59.07 26.36 12.21
C TYR A 791 59.51 25.50 13.40
N GLN A 792 58.99 24.27 13.51
CA GLN A 792 59.35 23.33 14.58
C GLN A 792 60.81 22.86 14.50
N VAL A 793 61.35 22.67 13.29
CA VAL A 793 62.77 22.32 13.08
C VAL A 793 63.67 23.49 13.49
N LYS A 794 63.31 24.72 13.08
CA LYS A 794 64.03 25.97 13.36
C LYS A 794 64.05 26.33 14.84
N THR A 795 62.92 26.13 15.54
CA THR A 795 62.78 26.45 16.97
C THR A 795 63.46 25.44 17.89
N ASN A 796 63.76 24.24 17.41
CA ASN A 796 64.48 23.24 18.18
C ASN A 796 66.00 23.49 18.13
N GLU A 797 66.54 24.10 19.18
CA GLU A 797 67.97 24.46 19.31
C GLU A 797 68.93 23.27 19.20
N LYS A 798 68.45 22.04 19.41
CA LYS A 798 69.26 20.82 19.26
C LYS A 798 69.37 20.37 17.81
N LEU A 799 68.47 20.80 16.93
CA LEU A 799 68.48 20.45 15.50
C LEU A 799 69.18 21.51 14.66
N VAL A 800 68.95 22.79 14.98
CA VAL A 800 69.48 23.93 14.21
C VAL A 800 69.97 25.03 15.15
N GLU A 801 71.22 25.44 14.99
CA GLU A 801 71.80 26.57 15.73
C GLU A 801 71.27 27.91 15.17
N ARG A 802 70.84 28.82 16.05
CA ARG A 802 70.29 30.13 15.67
C ARG A 802 71.31 30.96 14.89
N GLY A 803 70.91 31.52 13.75
CA GLY A 803 71.77 32.32 12.88
C GLY A 803 72.72 31.52 11.98
N SER A 804 72.66 30.19 12.00
CA SER A 804 73.37 29.34 11.04
C SER A 804 72.82 29.49 9.61
N VAL A 805 73.59 29.09 8.60
CA VAL A 805 73.13 29.06 7.19
C VAL A 805 71.87 28.19 7.05
N ARG A 806 71.80 27.10 7.82
CA ARG A 806 70.63 26.21 7.85
C ARG A 806 69.40 26.88 8.47
N TYR A 807 69.58 27.64 9.55
CA TYR A 807 68.50 28.43 10.18
C TYR A 807 67.87 29.42 9.18
N ASN A 808 68.70 30.18 8.45
CA ASN A 808 68.20 31.14 7.46
C ASN A 808 67.49 30.46 6.29
N LYS A 809 67.93 29.25 5.90
CA LYS A 809 67.26 28.46 4.87
C LYS A 809 65.90 27.95 5.35
N ASP A 810 65.84 27.36 6.54
CA ASP A 810 64.59 26.84 7.09
C ASP A 810 63.58 27.98 7.38
N GLN A 811 64.05 29.18 7.75
CA GLN A 811 63.24 30.40 7.82
C GLN A 811 62.65 30.80 6.45
N ALA A 812 63.48 30.82 5.40
CA ALA A 812 63.00 31.17 4.07
C ALA A 812 61.97 30.17 3.53
N GLU A 813 62.13 28.87 3.83
CA GLU A 813 61.15 27.84 3.48
C GLU A 813 59.85 28.00 4.28
N GLU A 814 59.93 28.27 5.59
CA GLU A 814 58.77 28.58 6.44
C GLU A 814 57.96 29.75 5.89
N ASP A 815 58.62 30.89 5.65
CA ASP A 815 57.96 32.11 5.16
C ASP A 815 57.31 31.87 3.79
N MET A 816 58.01 31.23 2.86
CA MET A 816 57.48 30.88 1.54
C MET A 816 56.22 30.01 1.64
N HIS A 817 56.19 29.03 2.55
CA HIS A 817 55.07 28.11 2.69
C HIS A 817 53.86 28.79 3.36
N TYR A 818 54.06 29.64 4.37
CA TYR A 818 52.97 30.41 4.96
C TYR A 818 52.41 31.47 4.00
N ASP A 819 53.25 32.13 3.20
CA ASP A 819 52.78 33.07 2.16
C ASP A 819 51.91 32.37 1.12
N LYS A 820 52.33 31.18 0.64
CA LYS A 820 51.51 30.37 -0.28
C LYS A 820 50.19 29.93 0.35
N ALA A 821 50.20 29.49 1.61
CA ALA A 821 48.97 29.13 2.32
C ALA A 821 48.03 30.36 2.42
N LYS A 822 48.56 31.55 2.71
CA LYS A 822 47.79 32.80 2.75
C LYS A 822 47.17 33.14 1.38
N ASP A 823 47.90 32.99 0.29
CA ASP A 823 47.38 33.24 -1.06
C ASP A 823 46.26 32.25 -1.44
N ILE A 824 46.42 30.96 -1.12
CA ILE A 824 45.38 29.96 -1.39
C ILE A 824 44.14 30.21 -0.52
N ARG A 825 44.31 30.62 0.75
CA ARG A 825 43.20 31.02 1.63
C ARG A 825 42.42 32.19 1.03
N LYS A 826 43.10 33.20 0.49
CA LYS A 826 42.47 34.31 -0.23
C LYS A 826 41.68 33.82 -1.45
N GLU A 827 42.22 32.88 -2.24
CA GLU A 827 41.50 32.27 -3.36
C GLU A 827 40.22 31.54 -2.92
N LEU A 828 40.30 30.73 -1.85
CA LEU A 828 39.18 29.97 -1.29
C LEU A 828 38.05 30.86 -0.76
N LEU A 829 38.39 32.02 -0.20
CA LEU A 829 37.45 32.96 0.40
C LEU A 829 36.95 34.03 -0.58
N LYS A 830 37.56 34.16 -1.76
CA LYS A 830 37.24 35.22 -2.72
C LYS A 830 35.75 35.32 -3.03
N GLU A 831 35.10 34.19 -3.29
CA GLU A 831 33.68 34.18 -3.66
C GLU A 831 32.77 34.65 -2.51
N SER A 832 32.97 34.14 -1.29
CA SER A 832 32.18 34.55 -0.12
C SER A 832 32.50 35.99 0.28
N GLN A 833 33.75 36.43 0.10
CA GLN A 833 34.20 37.79 0.34
C GLN A 833 33.55 38.78 -0.63
N THR A 834 33.58 38.53 -1.95
CA THR A 834 32.94 39.41 -2.95
C THR A 834 31.44 39.55 -2.70
N ARG A 835 30.77 38.43 -2.39
CA ARG A 835 29.33 38.42 -2.06
C ARG A 835 29.03 39.26 -0.83
N ALA A 836 29.79 39.07 0.25
CA ALA A 836 29.63 39.86 1.47
C ALA A 836 29.88 41.35 1.17
N GLN A 837 30.96 41.70 0.47
CA GLN A 837 31.30 43.09 0.13
C GLN A 837 30.22 43.78 -0.73
N HIS A 838 29.65 43.07 -1.71
CA HIS A 838 28.57 43.60 -2.52
C HIS A 838 27.37 43.99 -1.65
N HIS A 839 26.93 43.10 -0.76
CA HIS A 839 25.81 43.36 0.14
C HIS A 839 26.13 44.37 1.26
N MET A 840 27.40 44.46 1.69
CA MET A 840 27.87 45.52 2.58
C MET A 840 27.76 46.90 1.90
N ALA A 841 28.11 47.00 0.62
CA ALA A 841 27.97 48.23 -0.15
C ALA A 841 26.49 48.63 -0.34
N LEU A 842 25.60 47.64 -0.57
CA LEU A 842 24.15 47.88 -0.63
C LEU A 842 23.59 48.39 0.71
N ALA A 843 23.95 47.76 1.83
CA ALA A 843 23.55 48.20 3.17
C ALA A 843 24.04 49.64 3.46
N LYS A 844 25.26 49.97 3.02
CA LYS A 844 25.81 51.33 3.16
C LYS A 844 25.10 52.37 2.29
N ARG A 845 24.65 52.01 1.08
CA ARG A 845 23.90 52.92 0.19
C ARG A 845 22.49 53.20 0.70
N GLY A 846 21.83 52.19 1.28
CA GLY A 846 20.48 52.32 1.84
C GLY A 846 20.36 53.35 2.97
N SER A 847 21.47 53.66 3.67
CA SER A 847 21.51 54.53 4.85
C SER A 847 21.37 56.03 4.60
N SER A 848 21.46 56.48 3.34
CA SER A 848 21.60 57.90 3.01
C SER A 848 20.33 58.75 3.21
N THR A 849 19.17 58.12 3.43
CA THR A 849 17.89 58.81 3.68
C THR A 849 17.66 58.98 5.19
N PRO A 850 17.73 60.20 5.74
CA PRO A 850 17.40 60.43 7.14
C PRO A 850 15.89 60.22 7.40
N LEU A 851 15.56 59.68 8.57
CA LEU A 851 14.18 59.61 9.06
C LEU A 851 13.69 61.02 9.40
N HIS A 852 12.85 61.62 8.55
CA HIS A 852 12.32 62.97 8.77
C HIS A 852 11.29 63.03 9.91
N GLU A 853 11.34 64.11 10.70
CA GLU A 853 10.33 64.40 11.73
C GLU A 853 8.99 64.79 11.10
N ILE A 854 7.90 64.32 11.70
CA ILE A 854 6.54 64.67 11.30
C ILE A 854 6.27 66.12 11.74
N PRO A 855 5.91 67.03 10.82
CA PRO A 855 5.59 68.41 11.16
C PRO A 855 4.33 68.52 12.04
N GLU A 856 4.29 69.52 12.92
CA GLU A 856 3.09 69.85 13.69
C GLU A 856 1.90 70.18 12.77
N ILE A 857 0.71 69.71 13.14
CA ILE A 857 -0.52 69.94 12.37
C ILE A 857 -1.01 71.37 12.68
N PRO A 858 -1.29 72.21 11.66
CA PRO A 858 -1.78 73.57 11.91
C PRO A 858 -3.12 73.58 12.66
N ASP A 859 -3.26 74.48 13.64
CA ASP A 859 -4.52 74.66 14.37
C ASP A 859 -5.54 75.43 13.51
N PHE A 860 -6.60 74.73 13.08
CA PHE A 860 -7.72 75.26 12.32
C PHE A 860 -8.95 75.58 13.21
N GLY A 861 -8.88 75.37 14.53
CA GLY A 861 -9.98 75.52 15.48
C GLY A 861 -10.88 74.27 15.59
N GLY A 862 -12.09 74.43 16.16
CA GLY A 862 -13.10 73.36 16.24
C GLY A 862 -13.16 72.65 17.60
N ILE A 863 -14.35 72.62 18.20
CA ILE A 863 -14.55 72.04 19.55
C ILE A 863 -14.75 70.53 19.45
N GLU A 864 -15.43 70.04 18.40
CA GLU A 864 -15.78 68.62 18.27
C GLU A 864 -14.60 67.76 17.76
N SER A 865 -13.65 68.33 17.01
CA SER A 865 -12.44 67.65 16.52
C SER A 865 -11.28 67.62 17.52
N ARG A 866 -11.32 68.46 18.58
CA ARG A 866 -10.20 68.67 19.52
C ARG A 866 -9.64 67.38 20.14
N LYS A 867 -10.53 66.49 20.57
CA LYS A 867 -10.13 65.21 21.19
C LYS A 867 -9.35 64.31 20.22
N VAL A 868 -9.65 64.37 18.92
CA VAL A 868 -8.95 63.60 17.90
C VAL A 868 -7.59 64.21 17.57
N LEU A 869 -7.44 65.53 17.72
CA LEU A 869 -6.16 66.20 17.52
C LEU A 869 -5.20 65.96 18.67
N GLU A 870 -5.67 66.09 19.91
CA GLU A 870 -4.87 65.78 21.10
C GLU A 870 -4.32 64.35 21.03
N THR A 871 -5.11 63.37 20.58
CA THR A 871 -4.63 61.99 20.40
C THR A 871 -3.67 61.83 19.20
N VAL A 872 -3.87 62.57 18.11
CA VAL A 872 -2.95 62.54 16.96
C VAL A 872 -1.61 63.16 17.32
N ASP A 873 -1.60 64.29 18.04
CA ASP A 873 -0.38 64.96 18.50
C ASP A 873 0.46 64.03 19.39
N GLU A 874 -0.20 63.35 20.36
CA GLU A 874 0.46 62.32 21.18
C GLU A 874 1.02 61.16 20.34
N ILE A 875 0.31 60.71 19.29
CA ILE A 875 0.81 59.66 18.39
C ILE A 875 2.01 60.17 17.57
N THR A 876 1.97 61.41 17.07
CA THR A 876 3.08 61.99 16.30
C THR A 876 4.32 62.24 17.15
N ASP A 877 4.18 62.63 18.41
CA ASP A 877 5.29 62.77 19.36
C ASP A 877 5.99 61.43 19.60
N ILE A 878 5.21 60.35 19.77
CA ILE A 878 5.74 58.99 19.88
C ILE A 878 6.45 58.59 18.58
N LEU A 879 5.84 58.83 17.42
CA LEU A 879 6.45 58.51 16.12
C LEU A 879 7.76 59.28 15.89
N ASN A 880 7.86 60.55 16.31
CA ASN A 880 9.09 61.33 16.23
C ASN A 880 10.16 60.79 17.20
N SER A 881 9.76 60.46 18.43
CA SER A 881 10.66 59.82 19.42
C SER A 881 11.20 58.48 18.93
N GLN A 882 10.34 57.66 18.31
CA GLN A 882 10.72 56.39 17.69
C GLN A 882 11.69 56.60 16.52
N ALA A 883 11.48 57.63 15.69
CA ALA A 883 12.34 57.91 14.54
C ALA A 883 13.80 58.22 14.96
N LYS A 884 13.99 58.95 16.06
CA LYS A 884 15.32 59.24 16.61
C LYS A 884 16.07 57.95 16.99
N HIS A 885 15.43 57.07 17.76
CA HIS A 885 16.06 55.82 18.20
C HIS A 885 16.24 54.81 17.06
N LEU A 886 15.30 54.77 16.10
CA LEU A 886 15.49 54.00 14.87
C LEU A 886 16.73 54.46 14.11
N GLN A 887 16.97 55.77 14.01
CA GLN A 887 18.18 56.31 13.36
C GLN A 887 19.47 55.96 14.12
N GLU A 888 19.46 56.04 15.46
CA GLU A 888 20.59 55.65 16.31
C GLU A 888 20.93 54.16 16.13
N TRP A 889 19.94 53.27 16.21
CA TRP A 889 20.14 51.83 16.08
C TRP A 889 20.51 51.42 14.66
N ARG A 890 19.91 52.07 13.65
CA ARG A 890 20.26 51.92 12.24
C ARG A 890 21.74 52.22 12.00
N THR A 891 22.24 53.33 12.55
CA THR A 891 23.66 53.73 12.42
C THR A 891 24.57 52.65 13.02
N LYS A 892 24.27 52.17 14.23
CA LYS A 892 25.03 51.08 14.87
C LYS A 892 25.00 49.77 14.06
N ILE A 893 23.85 49.39 13.50
CA ILE A 893 23.72 48.20 12.64
C ILE A 893 24.63 48.34 11.41
N ILE A 894 24.61 49.50 10.76
CA ILE A 894 25.42 49.74 9.56
C ILE A 894 26.91 49.78 9.90
N ASP A 895 27.31 50.41 10.99
CA ASP A 895 28.71 50.47 11.42
C ASP A 895 29.26 49.06 11.62
N ILE A 896 28.49 48.17 12.27
CA ILE A 896 28.86 46.76 12.45
C ILE A 896 28.85 46.01 11.11
N LEU A 897 27.80 46.17 10.29
CA LEU A 897 27.66 45.47 9.01
C LEU A 897 28.68 45.93 7.97
N THR A 898 29.25 47.12 8.08
CA THR A 898 30.22 47.67 7.13
C THR A 898 31.66 47.61 7.63
N ALA A 899 31.87 47.07 8.85
CA ALA A 899 33.21 46.79 9.37
C ALA A 899 34.01 45.91 8.39
N PRO A 900 35.29 46.20 8.15
CA PRO A 900 36.11 45.45 7.20
C PRO A 900 36.16 43.98 7.55
N LEU A 901 36.19 43.13 6.52
CA LEU A 901 36.37 41.69 6.70
C LEU A 901 37.86 41.41 6.95
N VAL A 902 38.16 40.37 7.75
CA VAL A 902 39.52 39.87 8.01
C VAL A 902 40.25 39.60 6.68
N ASP A 903 41.58 39.80 6.65
CA ASP A 903 42.48 39.75 5.47
C ASP A 903 42.43 40.96 4.50
N GLN A 904 41.80 42.09 4.89
CA GLN A 904 41.87 43.36 4.12
C GLN A 904 43.09 44.25 4.46
N ASP A 905 43.64 44.14 5.67
CA ASP A 905 44.80 44.94 6.10
C ASP A 905 46.11 44.18 5.87
N GLU A 906 46.98 44.68 5.00
CA GLU A 906 48.27 44.06 4.63
C GLU A 906 49.31 43.99 5.77
N GLY A 907 48.94 44.24 7.03
CA GLY A 907 49.90 44.41 8.14
C GLY A 907 49.53 43.83 9.50
N LYS A 908 48.40 43.10 9.65
CA LYS A 908 48.08 42.40 10.91
C LYS A 908 48.17 40.88 10.68
N GLU A 909 49.02 40.22 11.48
CA GLU A 909 49.04 38.76 11.56
C GLU A 909 47.72 38.29 12.18
N THR A 910 46.97 37.46 11.45
CA THR A 910 45.69 36.89 11.89
C THR A 910 45.98 35.87 13.01
N THR A 911 45.73 36.23 14.27
CA THR A 911 46.05 35.39 15.45
C THR A 911 45.07 34.24 15.69
N GLY A 912 44.03 34.09 14.86
CA GLY A 912 43.02 33.03 14.99
C GLY A 912 41.84 33.38 15.90
N ASP A 913 42.00 34.38 16.77
CA ASP A 913 40.95 34.85 17.71
C ASP A 913 39.90 35.75 17.04
N GLU A 914 40.11 36.12 15.77
CA GLU A 914 39.27 37.08 15.03
C GLU A 914 37.84 36.57 14.80
N TYR A 915 37.65 35.25 14.74
CA TYR A 915 36.32 34.66 14.69
C TYR A 915 35.59 34.84 16.01
N GLU A 916 36.27 34.61 17.14
CA GLU A 916 35.70 34.75 18.49
C GLU A 916 35.31 36.22 18.75
N ASP A 917 36.20 37.15 18.40
CA ASP A 917 35.95 38.59 18.44
C ASP A 917 34.80 38.99 17.51
N SER A 918 34.72 38.39 16.31
CA SER A 918 33.59 38.62 15.40
C SER A 918 32.28 38.06 15.93
N THR A 919 32.27 36.94 16.65
CA THR A 919 31.04 36.38 17.26
C THR A 919 30.48 37.32 18.33
N GLN A 920 31.33 37.93 19.15
CA GLN A 920 30.88 38.92 20.13
C GLN A 920 30.23 40.14 19.46
N VAL A 921 30.82 40.63 18.37
CA VAL A 921 30.26 41.74 17.58
C VAL A 921 28.96 41.34 16.86
N GLN A 922 28.82 40.09 16.44
CA GLN A 922 27.60 39.56 15.82
C GLN A 922 26.45 39.41 16.83
N ASP A 923 26.74 39.02 18.06
CA ASP A 923 25.76 38.96 19.15
C ASP A 923 25.14 40.35 19.40
N GLN A 924 25.96 41.40 19.38
CA GLN A 924 25.50 42.77 19.49
C GLN A 924 24.62 43.16 18.30
N LEU A 925 25.04 42.84 17.07
CA LEU A 925 24.28 43.11 15.84
C LEU A 925 22.90 42.44 15.88
N TYR A 926 22.83 41.18 16.31
CA TYR A 926 21.57 40.45 16.43
C TYR A 926 20.59 41.16 17.37
N VAL A 927 21.08 41.61 18.52
CA VAL A 927 20.27 42.35 19.50
C VAL A 927 19.78 43.70 18.93
N TYR A 928 20.63 44.45 18.23
CA TYR A 928 20.22 45.69 17.58
C TYR A 928 19.19 45.47 16.46
N MET A 929 19.37 44.44 15.62
CA MET A 929 18.41 44.09 14.57
C MET A 929 17.05 43.66 15.14
N MET A 930 17.06 42.88 16.22
CA MET A 930 15.84 42.47 16.91
C MET A 930 15.11 43.67 17.52
N ALA A 931 15.84 44.58 18.17
CA ALA A 931 15.27 45.82 18.71
C ALA A 931 14.74 46.73 17.59
N PHE A 932 15.47 46.87 16.49
CA PHE A 932 15.07 47.65 15.32
C PHE A 932 13.77 47.11 14.70
N ARG A 933 13.71 45.80 14.42
CA ARG A 933 12.48 45.14 13.93
C ARG A 933 11.30 45.35 14.86
N ALA A 934 11.53 45.21 16.17
CA ALA A 934 10.52 45.40 17.18
C ALA A 934 9.97 46.84 17.25
N LEU A 935 10.84 47.84 17.11
CA LEU A 935 10.43 49.25 17.09
C LEU A 935 9.74 49.63 15.77
N VAL A 936 10.13 49.03 14.64
CA VAL A 936 9.39 49.19 13.37
C VAL A 936 7.99 48.58 13.46
N ALA A 937 7.83 47.43 14.13
CA ALA A 937 6.52 46.84 14.39
C ALA A 937 5.65 47.72 15.31
N ASP A 938 6.23 48.30 16.37
CA ASP A 938 5.54 49.27 17.24
C ASP A 938 5.13 50.53 16.45
N ARG A 939 5.98 51.01 15.53
CA ARG A 939 5.67 52.11 14.61
C ARG A 939 4.50 51.76 13.70
N ASN A 940 4.51 50.57 13.10
CA ASN A 940 3.41 50.09 12.26
C ASN A 940 2.11 49.99 13.06
N THR A 941 2.18 49.59 14.33
CA THR A 941 1.02 49.56 15.24
C THR A 941 0.44 50.97 15.43
N ALA A 942 1.29 51.98 15.70
CA ALA A 942 0.86 53.38 15.84
C ALA A 942 0.24 53.96 14.54
N VAL A 943 0.74 53.55 13.37
CA VAL A 943 0.24 54.03 12.06
C VAL A 943 -1.04 53.28 11.65
N SER A 944 -1.03 51.95 11.68
CA SER A 944 -2.06 51.09 11.09
C SER A 944 -3.08 50.53 12.10
N GLY A 945 -2.71 50.41 13.38
CA GLY A 945 -3.49 49.74 14.42
C GLY A 945 -3.37 48.22 14.43
N LEU A 946 -2.50 47.64 13.61
CA LEU A 946 -2.25 46.19 13.58
C LEU A 946 -1.03 45.85 14.46
N GLU A 947 -1.24 45.02 15.48
CA GLU A 947 -0.18 44.54 16.37
C GLU A 947 0.50 43.27 15.86
N ASP A 948 1.83 43.24 15.84
CA ASP A 948 2.61 42.02 15.59
C ASP A 948 2.92 41.29 16.90
N ARG A 949 2.05 40.33 17.24
CA ARG A 949 2.17 39.52 18.47
C ARG A 949 3.37 38.58 18.47
N LEU A 950 3.90 38.21 17.30
CA LEU A 950 5.03 37.30 17.20
C LEU A 950 6.31 38.01 17.64
N VAL A 951 6.55 39.22 17.12
CA VAL A 951 7.70 40.05 17.47
C VAL A 951 7.68 40.41 18.97
N ASP A 952 6.50 40.62 19.53
CA ASP A 952 6.32 40.80 20.97
C ASP A 952 6.70 39.56 21.78
N HIS A 953 6.27 38.37 21.34
CA HIS A 953 6.61 37.12 21.99
C HIS A 953 8.13 36.87 21.95
N GLU A 954 8.75 37.05 20.80
CA GLU A 954 10.20 36.88 20.61
C GLU A 954 11.00 37.80 21.53
N MET A 955 10.64 39.08 21.58
CA MET A 955 11.31 40.05 22.47
C MET A 955 11.12 39.71 23.95
N ASN A 956 9.91 39.30 24.36
CA ASN A 956 9.63 38.91 25.76
C ASN A 956 10.40 37.66 26.17
N VAL A 957 10.52 36.68 25.28
CA VAL A 957 11.31 35.46 25.53
C VAL A 957 12.79 35.81 25.67
N ALA A 958 13.31 36.66 24.78
CA ALA A 958 14.71 37.09 24.82
C ALA A 958 15.01 37.90 26.10
N GLU A 959 14.11 38.79 26.52
CA GLU A 959 14.24 39.55 27.77
C GLU A 959 14.19 38.63 29.01
N LYS A 960 13.30 37.62 29.01
CA LYS A 960 13.21 36.64 30.09
C LYS A 960 14.49 35.82 30.22
N LYS A 961 15.13 35.47 29.10
CA LYS A 961 16.43 34.78 29.09
C LYS A 961 17.55 35.68 29.63
N ALA A 962 17.62 36.93 29.18
CA ALA A 962 18.66 37.87 29.62
C ALA A 962 18.63 38.18 31.13
N LYS A 963 17.43 38.13 31.75
CA LYS A 963 17.21 38.31 33.19
C LYS A 963 17.56 37.09 34.05
N ASN A 964 17.84 35.93 33.46
CA ASN A 964 18.13 34.72 34.21
C ASN A 964 19.58 34.71 34.71
N GLU A 965 19.83 35.30 35.87
CA GLU A 965 21.17 35.36 36.48
C GLU A 965 21.67 34.02 37.03
N LYS A 966 20.80 32.99 37.12
CA LYS A 966 21.15 31.68 37.69
C LYS A 966 21.92 30.76 36.74
N ASP A 967 21.95 31.08 35.45
CA ASP A 967 22.57 30.27 34.40
C ASP A 967 23.36 31.19 33.45
N PRO A 968 24.64 31.48 33.75
CA PRO A 968 25.45 32.45 33.00
C PRO A 968 25.62 32.09 31.52
N GLU A 969 25.69 30.80 31.20
CA GLU A 969 25.90 30.30 29.82
C GLU A 969 24.65 30.43 28.94
N ASN A 970 23.45 30.62 29.54
CA ASN A 970 22.17 30.62 28.83
C ASN A 970 21.45 31.97 28.87
N ARG A 971 22.18 33.07 29.04
CA ARG A 971 21.62 34.43 29.09
C ARG A 971 21.26 35.01 27.71
N GLY A 972 21.62 34.31 26.63
CA GLY A 972 21.39 34.74 25.25
C GLY A 972 22.39 35.80 24.77
N HIS A 973 22.21 36.29 23.54
CA HIS A 973 23.13 37.23 22.89
C HIS A 973 23.12 38.60 23.58
N ALA A 974 24.30 39.13 23.90
CA ALA A 974 24.54 40.46 24.46
C ALA A 974 23.46 40.93 25.49
N PRO A 975 23.31 40.24 26.63
CA PRO A 975 22.15 40.38 27.53
C PRO A 975 22.01 41.79 28.14
N GLU A 976 23.12 42.46 28.43
CA GLU A 976 23.10 43.82 29.00
C GLU A 976 22.55 44.84 28.00
N ILE A 977 23.00 44.78 26.74
CA ILE A 977 22.51 45.63 25.65
C ILE A 977 21.04 45.33 25.39
N LEU A 978 20.65 44.06 25.37
CA LEU A 978 19.25 43.65 25.15
C LEU A 978 18.32 44.26 26.19
N LEU A 979 18.69 44.23 27.47
CA LEU A 979 17.88 44.80 28.54
C LEU A 979 17.75 46.33 28.41
N GLN A 980 18.83 47.03 28.04
CA GLN A 980 18.81 48.47 27.79
C GLN A 980 17.90 48.84 26.61
N LEU A 981 18.00 48.10 25.49
CA LEU A 981 17.16 48.34 24.31
C LEU A 981 15.69 47.99 24.56
N ALA A 982 15.41 46.91 25.29
CA ALA A 982 14.06 46.54 25.70
C ALA A 982 13.42 47.59 26.61
N GLN A 983 14.18 48.17 27.54
CA GLN A 983 13.73 49.28 28.39
C GLN A 983 13.41 50.53 27.55
N THR A 984 14.27 50.87 26.59
CA THR A 984 14.06 51.99 25.67
C THR A 984 12.82 51.77 24.80
N ARG A 985 12.60 50.55 24.28
CA ARG A 985 11.39 50.19 23.54
C ARG A 985 10.12 50.39 24.37
N ARG A 986 10.12 50.01 25.65
CA ARG A 986 8.95 50.16 26.54
C ARG A 986 8.52 51.60 26.72
N SER A 987 9.46 52.55 26.82
CA SER A 987 9.11 53.97 26.94
C SER A 987 8.57 54.57 25.64
N LEU A 988 8.83 53.93 24.49
CA LEU A 988 8.42 54.39 23.15
C LEU A 988 7.22 53.62 22.60
N ARG A 989 6.68 52.65 23.35
CA ARG A 989 5.57 51.83 22.90
C ARG A 989 4.27 52.65 22.98
N PRO A 990 3.45 52.70 21.91
CA PRO A 990 2.18 53.41 21.95
C PRO A 990 1.26 52.84 23.03
N LYS A 991 0.66 53.70 23.85
CA LYS A 991 -0.35 53.29 24.84
C LYS A 991 -1.62 52.85 24.10
N ILE A 992 -2.17 51.70 24.49
CA ILE A 992 -3.37 51.10 23.87
C ILE A 992 -4.56 52.08 23.82
N THR A 993 -4.62 53.04 24.75
CA THR A 993 -5.68 54.05 24.85
C THR A 993 -5.69 55.08 23.73
N LEU A 994 -4.58 55.27 23.00
CA LEU A 994 -4.43 56.32 21.99
C LEU A 994 -4.99 55.93 20.61
N GLY A 995 -5.17 54.63 20.35
CA GLY A 995 -5.55 54.12 19.03
C GLY A 995 -4.41 54.21 18.01
N SER A 996 -4.73 54.39 16.73
CA SER A 996 -3.77 54.51 15.62
C SER A 996 -4.11 55.67 14.71
N LEU A 997 -3.17 56.15 13.88
CA LEU A 997 -3.45 57.20 12.89
C LEU A 997 -4.60 56.82 11.94
N LYS A 998 -4.64 55.56 11.46
CA LYS A 998 -5.79 55.05 10.68
C LYS A 998 -7.09 55.01 11.49
N GLY A 999 -7.01 54.70 12.79
CA GLY A 999 -8.14 54.78 13.71
C GLY A 999 -8.69 56.20 13.84
N GLN A 1000 -7.80 57.19 13.96
CA GLN A 1000 -8.18 58.62 14.04
C GLN A 1000 -8.77 59.14 12.71
N ILE A 1001 -8.29 58.66 11.56
CA ILE A 1001 -8.93 58.92 10.25
C ILE A 1001 -10.37 58.40 10.23
N SER A 1002 -10.63 57.21 10.77
CA SER A 1002 -11.98 56.65 10.86
C SER A 1002 -12.88 57.46 11.80
N ALA A 1003 -12.33 57.90 12.94
CA ALA A 1003 -13.03 58.77 13.88
C ALA A 1003 -13.42 60.11 13.25
N LEU A 1004 -12.50 60.76 12.51
CA LEU A 1004 -12.78 62.01 11.79
C LEU A 1004 -13.84 61.82 10.69
N ARG A 1005 -13.79 60.73 9.91
CA ARG A 1005 -14.85 60.44 8.91
C ARG A 1005 -16.22 60.25 9.54
N SER A 1006 -16.27 59.57 10.69
CA SER A 1006 -17.51 59.38 11.44
C SER A 1006 -18.05 60.71 11.98
N LEU A 1007 -17.16 61.56 12.52
CA LEU A 1007 -17.50 62.91 12.99
C LEU A 1007 -18.02 63.79 11.84
N ILE A 1008 -17.33 63.80 10.68
CA ILE A 1008 -17.75 64.54 9.48
C ILE A 1008 -19.14 64.09 9.03
N THR A 1009 -19.39 62.78 8.97
CA THR A 1009 -20.71 62.24 8.57
C THR A 1009 -21.81 62.68 9.53
N ALA A 1010 -21.56 62.65 10.84
CA ALA A 1010 -22.51 63.11 11.86
C ALA A 1010 -22.79 64.62 11.76
N LEU A 1011 -21.75 65.43 11.54
CA LEU A 1011 -21.85 66.88 11.38
C LEU A 1011 -22.56 67.27 10.07
N GLN A 1012 -22.29 66.57 8.97
CA GLN A 1012 -22.95 66.79 7.68
C GLN A 1012 -24.46 66.50 7.77
N TRP A 1013 -24.86 65.43 8.45
CA TRP A 1013 -26.27 65.10 8.69
C TRP A 1013 -26.98 66.19 9.53
N ARG A 1014 -26.33 66.70 10.58
CA ARG A 1014 -26.84 67.82 11.39
C ARG A 1014 -26.94 69.13 10.60
N SER A 1015 -26.03 69.38 9.65
CA SER A 1015 -26.08 70.59 8.80
C SER A 1015 -27.30 70.62 7.88
N GLY A 1016 -27.78 69.44 7.44
CA GLY A 1016 -29.02 69.31 6.65
C GLY A 1016 -30.28 69.74 7.40
N ALA A 1017 -30.21 69.89 8.72
CA ALA A 1017 -31.28 70.39 9.59
C ALA A 1017 -31.18 71.90 9.92
N ALA A 1018 -30.39 72.67 9.15
CA ALA A 1018 -30.18 74.13 9.28
C ALA A 1018 -29.28 74.61 10.45
N ASP A 1019 -28.37 73.76 10.95
CA ASP A 1019 -27.35 74.15 11.94
C ASP A 1019 -26.07 74.69 11.26
N ALA A 1020 -25.92 76.03 11.21
CA ALA A 1020 -24.76 76.69 10.60
C ALA A 1020 -23.43 76.37 11.32
N ARG A 1021 -23.46 76.05 12.62
CA ARG A 1021 -22.27 75.68 13.39
C ARG A 1021 -21.73 74.32 12.95
N ALA A 1022 -22.62 73.35 12.72
CA ALA A 1022 -22.24 72.01 12.28
C ALA A 1022 -21.54 72.02 10.90
N SER A 1023 -21.92 72.95 10.01
CA SER A 1023 -21.25 73.12 8.71
C SER A 1023 -19.82 73.65 8.83
N VAL A 1024 -19.57 74.61 9.73
CA VAL A 1024 -18.21 75.14 9.97
C VAL A 1024 -17.31 74.08 10.62
N GLU A 1025 -17.81 73.36 11.63
CA GLU A 1025 -17.07 72.26 12.28
C GLU A 1025 -16.77 71.11 11.29
N ALA A 1026 -17.69 70.79 10.37
CA ALA A 1026 -17.45 69.78 9.33
C ALA A 1026 -16.29 70.19 8.39
N ASN A 1027 -16.27 71.45 7.93
CA ASN A 1027 -15.18 71.96 7.09
C ASN A 1027 -13.83 71.95 7.80
N ILE A 1028 -13.80 72.22 9.11
CA ILE A 1028 -12.58 72.14 9.92
C ILE A 1028 -12.12 70.69 10.05
N ALA A 1029 -13.02 69.75 10.35
CA ALA A 1029 -12.71 68.33 10.42
C ALA A 1029 -12.19 67.76 9.08
N GLU A 1030 -12.71 68.24 7.94
CA GLU A 1030 -12.22 67.87 6.60
C GLU A 1030 -10.77 68.34 6.35
N LYS A 1031 -10.40 69.55 6.80
CA LYS A 1031 -9.02 70.03 6.73
C LYS A 1031 -8.07 69.14 7.54
N TYR A 1032 -8.42 68.84 8.80
CA TYR A 1032 -7.64 67.94 9.63
C TYR A 1032 -7.52 66.53 9.03
N LEU A 1033 -8.62 66.00 8.48
CA LEU A 1033 -8.63 64.71 7.79
C LEU A 1033 -7.60 64.68 6.64
N ALA A 1034 -7.51 65.73 5.82
CA ALA A 1034 -6.57 65.81 4.71
C ALA A 1034 -5.10 65.80 5.19
N HIS A 1035 -4.78 66.56 6.24
CA HIS A 1035 -3.43 66.59 6.83
C HIS A 1035 -3.04 65.23 7.43
N ILE A 1036 -3.92 64.62 8.23
CA ILE A 1036 -3.64 63.33 8.89
C ILE A 1036 -3.55 62.19 7.86
N GLN A 1037 -4.35 62.23 6.79
CA GLN A 1037 -4.24 61.27 5.69
C GLN A 1037 -2.90 61.36 4.96
N LYS A 1038 -2.39 62.57 4.73
CA LYS A 1038 -1.06 62.78 4.14
C LYS A 1038 0.04 62.19 5.02
N ILE A 1039 0.04 62.53 6.31
CA ILE A 1039 0.99 61.99 7.30
C ILE A 1039 0.91 60.47 7.33
N THR A 1040 -0.30 59.89 7.42
CA THR A 1040 -0.48 58.43 7.47
C THR A 1040 0.06 57.74 6.22
N THR A 1041 -0.11 58.35 5.04
CA THR A 1041 0.39 57.79 3.76
C THR A 1041 1.92 57.80 3.71
N GLU A 1042 2.54 58.91 4.10
CA GLU A 1042 4.00 59.05 4.18
C GLU A 1042 4.58 58.05 5.20
N GLN A 1043 3.97 57.93 6.38
CA GLN A 1043 4.40 56.99 7.41
C GLN A 1043 4.21 55.52 7.02
N THR A 1044 3.13 55.18 6.31
CA THR A 1044 2.93 53.82 5.79
C THR A 1044 4.01 53.45 4.77
N LYS A 1045 4.37 54.38 3.88
CA LYS A 1045 5.47 54.17 2.92
C LYS A 1045 6.81 53.99 3.64
N LEU A 1046 7.08 54.84 4.64
CA LEU A 1046 8.30 54.76 5.43
C LEU A 1046 8.45 53.42 6.16
N VAL A 1047 7.37 52.89 6.75
CA VAL A 1047 7.37 51.56 7.38
C VAL A 1047 7.74 50.48 6.36
N ALA A 1048 7.15 50.50 5.16
CA ALA A 1048 7.48 49.53 4.11
C ALA A 1048 8.94 49.63 3.63
N ASP A 1049 9.50 50.85 3.58
CA ASP A 1049 10.90 51.06 3.22
C ASP A 1049 11.85 50.55 4.35
N LEU A 1050 11.48 50.75 5.61
CA LEU A 1050 12.21 50.20 6.77
C LEU A 1050 12.15 48.66 6.81
N GLU A 1051 11.03 48.05 6.44
CA GLU A 1051 10.91 46.58 6.32
C GLU A 1051 11.80 46.01 5.21
N LYS A 1052 11.90 46.69 4.05
CA LYS A 1052 12.86 46.31 3.00
C LYS A 1052 14.30 46.45 3.47
N GLU A 1053 14.60 47.49 4.24
CA GLU A 1053 15.94 47.71 4.80
C GLU A 1053 16.32 46.61 5.80
N GLN A 1054 15.38 46.13 6.63
CA GLN A 1054 15.61 44.98 7.51
C GLN A 1054 16.03 43.73 6.73
N GLU A 1055 15.43 43.49 5.57
CA GLU A 1055 15.76 42.35 4.72
C GLU A 1055 17.16 42.47 4.12
N VAL A 1056 17.57 43.68 3.73
CA VAL A 1056 18.96 43.96 3.30
C VAL A 1056 19.92 43.70 4.45
N PHE A 1057 19.66 44.19 5.67
CA PHE A 1057 20.52 43.95 6.84
C PHE A 1057 20.65 42.47 7.17
N ARG A 1058 19.54 41.72 7.13
CA ARG A 1058 19.52 40.27 7.35
C ARG A 1058 20.35 39.52 6.31
N THR A 1059 20.18 39.88 5.04
CA THR A 1059 20.91 39.27 3.93
C THR A 1059 22.41 39.56 4.03
N THR A 1060 22.80 40.80 4.31
CA THR A 1060 24.20 41.19 4.53
C THR A 1060 24.81 40.45 5.73
N MET A 1061 24.09 40.32 6.84
CA MET A 1061 24.53 39.55 8.01
C MET A 1061 24.78 38.08 7.65
N ASN A 1062 23.88 37.45 6.90
CA ASN A 1062 24.03 36.05 6.48
C ASN A 1062 25.25 35.83 5.59
N TYR A 1063 25.51 36.71 4.62
CA TYR A 1063 26.70 36.59 3.76
C TYR A 1063 28.00 36.85 4.54
N ARG A 1064 28.00 37.78 5.50
CA ARG A 1064 29.14 37.95 6.42
C ARG A 1064 29.37 36.70 7.27
N LEU A 1065 28.31 36.13 7.84
CA LEU A 1065 28.39 34.87 8.59
C LEU A 1065 28.95 33.72 7.76
N GLU A 1066 28.52 33.61 6.51
CA GLU A 1066 29.02 32.58 5.60
C GLU A 1066 30.52 32.75 5.31
N PHE A 1067 31.00 33.98 5.13
CA PHE A 1067 32.43 34.26 5.02
C PHE A 1067 33.20 33.79 6.26
N TYR A 1068 32.77 34.17 7.46
CA TYR A 1068 33.45 33.77 8.71
C TYR A 1068 33.38 32.26 8.97
N ARG A 1069 32.26 31.59 8.64
CA ARG A 1069 32.17 30.13 8.72
C ARG A 1069 33.14 29.44 7.78
N GLN A 1070 33.31 29.95 6.56
CA GLN A 1070 34.29 29.41 5.62
C GLN A 1070 35.71 29.66 6.09
N LEU A 1071 36.01 30.84 6.65
CA LEU A 1071 37.30 31.15 7.26
C LEU A 1071 37.60 30.19 8.42
N GLN A 1072 36.65 29.98 9.33
CA GLN A 1072 36.79 29.04 10.45
C GLN A 1072 37.03 27.62 9.95
N ARG A 1073 36.28 27.13 8.97
CA ARG A 1073 36.49 25.80 8.39
C ARG A 1073 37.90 25.63 7.81
N ILE A 1074 38.44 26.66 7.15
CA ILE A 1074 39.81 26.64 6.63
C ILE A 1074 40.81 26.63 7.79
N SER A 1075 40.57 27.40 8.86
CA SER A 1075 41.39 27.38 10.07
C SER A 1075 41.37 26.01 10.77
N ASP A 1076 40.19 25.41 10.93
CA ASP A 1076 40.01 24.07 11.51
C ASP A 1076 40.73 22.98 10.69
N SER A 1077 40.85 23.17 9.36
CA SER A 1077 41.56 22.21 8.50
C SER A 1077 43.06 22.12 8.79
N VAL A 1078 43.62 23.12 9.48
CA VAL A 1078 45.03 23.18 9.89
C VAL A 1078 45.22 23.10 11.41
N ALA A 1079 44.17 22.69 12.14
CA ALA A 1079 44.25 22.48 13.57
C ALA A 1079 45.27 21.38 13.94
N PRO A 1080 45.89 21.46 15.13
CA PRO A 1080 46.79 20.41 15.61
C PRO A 1080 46.11 19.03 15.64
N TRP A 1081 46.84 17.99 15.26
CA TRP A 1081 46.34 16.60 15.28
C TRP A 1081 45.88 16.14 16.67
N LYS A 1082 46.63 16.53 17.71
CA LYS A 1082 46.29 16.37 19.13
C LYS A 1082 46.82 17.61 19.87
N GLU A 1083 46.16 18.02 20.95
CA GLU A 1083 46.60 19.14 21.79
C GLU A 1083 47.94 18.85 22.48
N GLU A 1084 48.16 17.59 22.87
CA GLU A 1084 49.40 17.13 23.49
C GLU A 1084 50.16 16.14 22.58
N LEU A 1085 51.49 16.19 22.67
CA LEU A 1085 52.38 15.25 21.99
C LEU A 1085 52.29 13.87 22.63
N ASP A 1086 52.23 12.83 21.80
CA ASP A 1086 52.21 11.45 22.28
C ASP A 1086 53.57 11.10 22.91
N PRO A 1087 53.60 10.42 24.09
CA PRO A 1087 54.85 10.06 24.76
C PRO A 1087 55.79 9.22 23.88
N VAL A 1088 55.21 8.34 23.05
CA VAL A 1088 55.89 7.41 22.15
C VAL A 1088 55.19 7.41 20.80
N PHE A 1089 55.92 7.12 19.72
CA PHE A 1089 55.36 6.91 18.38
C PHE A 1089 54.28 5.82 18.35
N ASP A 1090 53.10 6.17 17.84
CA ASP A 1090 51.95 5.26 17.71
C ASP A 1090 52.08 4.37 16.47
N TYR A 1091 52.72 3.21 16.65
CA TYR A 1091 52.93 2.24 15.57
C TYR A 1091 51.63 1.61 15.08
N MET A 1092 50.66 1.39 15.97
CA MET A 1092 49.40 0.74 15.60
C MET A 1092 48.56 1.62 14.70
N GLU A 1093 48.37 2.89 15.08
CA GLU A 1093 47.62 3.84 14.27
C GLU A 1093 48.33 4.10 12.92
N TYR A 1094 49.67 4.19 12.92
CA TYR A 1094 50.44 4.37 11.70
C TYR A 1094 50.27 3.20 10.71
N GLU A 1095 50.31 1.95 11.19
CA GLU A 1095 50.09 0.77 10.35
C GLU A 1095 48.64 0.68 9.86
N ASP A 1096 47.65 1.03 10.69
CA ASP A 1096 46.24 1.05 10.26
C ASP A 1096 46.01 2.07 9.12
N GLN A 1097 46.53 3.29 9.27
CA GLN A 1097 46.45 4.30 8.21
C GLN A 1097 47.21 3.87 6.94
N THR A 1098 48.34 3.16 7.10
CA THR A 1098 49.09 2.59 5.97
C THR A 1098 48.29 1.51 5.24
N HIS A 1099 47.62 0.61 5.98
CA HIS A 1099 46.75 -0.40 5.39
C HIS A 1099 45.58 0.24 4.63
N ASN A 1100 44.91 1.20 5.26
CA ASN A 1100 43.79 1.94 4.67
C ASN A 1100 44.21 2.65 3.37
N GLN A 1101 45.39 3.27 3.35
CA GLN A 1101 45.93 3.91 2.16
C GLN A 1101 46.15 2.91 1.02
N ILE A 1102 46.78 1.75 1.29
CA ILE A 1102 47.01 0.70 0.28
C ILE A 1102 45.68 0.21 -0.32
N GLN A 1103 44.63 0.05 0.49
CA GLN A 1103 43.32 -0.35 -0.01
C GLN A 1103 42.70 0.72 -0.91
N LYS A 1104 42.80 1.99 -0.52
CA LYS A 1104 42.30 3.13 -1.29
C LYS A 1104 43.05 3.31 -2.61
N GLU A 1105 44.37 3.14 -2.61
CA GLU A 1105 45.20 3.19 -3.83
C GLU A 1105 44.82 2.11 -4.85
N LYS A 1106 44.42 0.91 -4.40
CA LYS A 1106 43.88 -0.13 -5.31
C LYS A 1106 42.58 0.30 -5.97
N ILE A 1107 41.68 0.94 -5.22
CA ILE A 1107 40.42 1.48 -5.75
C ILE A 1107 40.70 2.59 -6.77
N VAL A 1108 41.59 3.52 -6.44
CA VAL A 1108 42.04 4.60 -7.35
C VAL A 1108 42.62 4.02 -8.64
N THR A 1109 43.45 2.98 -8.55
CA THR A 1109 44.01 2.30 -9.73
C THR A 1109 42.92 1.69 -10.61
N GLY A 1110 41.91 1.04 -10.00
CA GLY A 1110 40.75 0.52 -10.73
C GLY A 1110 39.95 1.62 -11.43
N LEU A 1111 39.70 2.75 -10.75
CA LEU A 1111 38.98 3.89 -11.30
C LEU A 1111 39.75 4.58 -12.44
N LYS A 1112 41.10 4.66 -12.35
CA LYS A 1112 41.95 5.16 -13.45
C LYS A 1112 41.89 4.26 -14.68
N THR A 1113 41.95 2.94 -14.48
CA THR A 1113 41.79 1.97 -15.58
C THR A 1113 40.42 2.10 -16.25
N LYS A 1114 39.36 2.25 -15.45
CA LYS A 1114 38.00 2.48 -15.95
C LYS A 1114 37.88 3.82 -16.69
N GLN A 1115 38.50 4.89 -16.19
CA GLN A 1115 38.56 6.19 -16.86
C GLN A 1115 39.18 6.07 -18.26
N ALA A 1116 40.31 5.36 -18.37
CA ALA A 1116 41.00 5.14 -19.65
C ALA A 1116 40.14 4.32 -20.63
N TYR A 1117 39.44 3.30 -20.13
CA TYR A 1117 38.51 2.50 -20.93
C TYR A 1117 37.33 3.32 -21.47
N LEU A 1118 36.65 4.10 -20.60
CA LEU A 1118 35.54 4.95 -21.03
C LEU A 1118 36.00 6.04 -22.01
N ALA A 1119 37.19 6.60 -21.83
CA ALA A 1119 37.78 7.55 -22.76
C ALA A 1119 38.17 6.90 -24.11
N ASN A 1120 38.44 5.60 -24.15
CA ASN A 1120 38.63 4.86 -25.39
C ASN A 1120 37.29 4.65 -26.11
N LEU A 1121 36.25 4.21 -25.39
CA LEU A 1121 34.89 4.09 -25.95
C LEU A 1121 34.39 5.40 -26.56
N ARG A 1122 34.68 6.54 -25.91
CA ARG A 1122 34.34 7.87 -26.44
C ARG A 1122 35.01 8.15 -27.78
N ARG A 1123 36.27 7.73 -27.95
CA ARG A 1123 37.01 7.92 -29.20
C ARG A 1123 36.50 6.99 -30.31
N GLU A 1124 36.13 5.76 -29.95
CA GLU A 1124 35.55 4.79 -30.89
C GLU A 1124 34.16 5.22 -31.38
N GLY A 1125 33.28 5.71 -30.49
CA GLY A 1125 31.96 6.23 -30.85
C GLY A 1125 32.03 7.41 -31.83
N GLN A 1126 32.95 8.35 -31.60
CA GLN A 1126 33.19 9.47 -32.51
C GLN A 1126 33.71 9.06 -33.90
N GLN A 1127 34.29 7.85 -34.04
CA GLN A 1127 34.75 7.30 -35.32
C GLN A 1127 33.67 6.51 -36.06
N GLN A 1128 32.68 5.94 -35.36
CA GLN A 1128 31.58 5.18 -35.96
C GLN A 1128 30.59 6.07 -36.72
N ASP A 1129 30.36 7.31 -36.29
CA ASP A 1129 29.50 8.29 -36.99
C ASP A 1129 30.00 8.65 -38.40
N MET A 1130 31.26 8.33 -38.74
CA MET A 1130 31.85 8.60 -40.06
C MET A 1130 31.73 7.44 -41.07
N LYS A 1131 31.16 6.28 -40.70
CA LYS A 1131 31.14 5.10 -41.59
C LYS A 1131 29.88 4.24 -41.44
N HIS A 1132 28.74 4.62 -42.02
CA HIS A 1132 27.72 3.64 -42.46
C HIS A 1132 26.82 4.18 -43.59
N GLU A 1133 27.38 4.47 -44.77
CA GLU A 1133 26.61 4.43 -46.02
C GLU A 1133 26.65 3.00 -46.59
N CYS A 1134 25.79 2.12 -46.06
CA CYS A 1134 25.59 0.78 -46.61
C CYS A 1134 24.39 0.79 -47.55
N ILE A 1135 24.64 0.77 -48.87
CA ILE A 1135 23.60 0.72 -49.90
C ILE A 1135 22.65 -0.47 -49.70
N ILE A 1136 23.16 -1.64 -49.26
CA ILE A 1136 22.36 -2.85 -49.00
C ILE A 1136 21.38 -2.66 -47.82
N CYS A 1137 21.74 -1.87 -46.81
CA CYS A 1137 20.89 -1.62 -45.65
C CYS A 1137 19.91 -0.44 -45.86
N GLN A 1138 20.13 0.37 -46.90
CA GLN A 1138 19.29 1.52 -47.23
C GLN A 1138 18.31 1.23 -48.39
N ASP A 1139 18.51 0.17 -49.16
CA ASP A 1139 17.58 -0.27 -50.20
C ASP A 1139 16.38 -1.04 -49.62
N GLU A 1140 15.21 -0.87 -50.24
CA GLU A 1140 14.01 -1.64 -49.94
C GLU A 1140 14.08 -3.05 -50.57
N PHE A 1141 13.75 -4.09 -49.82
CA PHE A 1141 13.71 -5.47 -50.32
C PHE A 1141 12.45 -6.23 -49.89
N GLU A 1142 11.81 -6.91 -50.84
CA GLU A 1142 10.59 -7.71 -50.61
C GLU A 1142 10.89 -9.15 -50.14
N ILE A 1143 12.04 -9.72 -50.52
CA ILE A 1143 12.47 -11.08 -50.16
C ILE A 1143 13.99 -11.10 -49.94
N GLY A 1144 14.46 -11.47 -48.75
CA GLY A 1144 15.88 -11.54 -48.42
C GLY A 1144 16.17 -12.36 -47.16
N VAL A 1145 17.44 -12.70 -46.95
CA VAL A 1145 17.95 -13.37 -45.75
C VAL A 1145 18.75 -12.36 -44.94
N PHE A 1146 18.44 -12.20 -43.64
CA PHE A 1146 19.25 -11.40 -42.73
C PHE A 1146 20.62 -12.04 -42.52
N THR A 1147 21.61 -11.60 -43.28
CA THR A 1147 23.02 -11.88 -43.02
C THR A 1147 23.63 -10.70 -42.27
N SER A 1148 24.72 -10.92 -41.54
CA SER A 1148 25.56 -9.81 -41.08
C SER A 1148 26.13 -9.11 -42.31
N CYS A 1149 25.71 -7.87 -42.58
CA CYS A 1149 26.30 -7.09 -43.66
C CYS A 1149 27.80 -6.90 -43.41
N GLY A 1150 28.60 -6.80 -44.47
CA GLY A 1150 30.06 -6.73 -44.39
C GLY A 1150 30.63 -5.47 -43.73
N HIS A 1151 29.79 -4.58 -43.16
CA HIS A 1151 30.21 -3.39 -42.43
C HIS A 1151 30.51 -3.66 -40.94
N LYS A 1152 30.79 -4.91 -40.56
CA LYS A 1152 31.29 -5.23 -39.21
C LYS A 1152 32.73 -4.80 -39.03
#